data_AF-A0A3A6KNM4-F1
#
_entry.id   AF-A0A3A6KNM4-F1
#
_cell.length_a   1.000
_cell.length_b   1.000
_cell.length_c   1.000
_cell.angle_alpha   90.00
_cell.angle_beta   90.00
_cell.angle_gamma   90.00
#
_symmetry.space_group_name_H-M   'P 1'
#
loop_
_entity.id
_entity.type
_entity.pdbx_description
1 polymer ?
#
loop_
_entity_poly.entity_id
_entity_poly.type
_entity_poly.pdbx_seq_one_letter_code
_entity_poly.pdbx_strand_id
1 'polypeptide(L)'
;MLINHATEEDSAPFTCKSLQSDNGDVVVIPPFPNFCGLPVDIPSLFLWFPLLGTERFGVNFIFHSKRFYPVEKRNNIMLPGSTPIKQENGNKNSVVLKEITEVLFAYFAKDENAKTLIRQMCEVSFPNTSEDKVTCQFYKDMQELWNTHIPYWKILPINDEYYAITDARVKLLHRDFYSKLNLEQRLEYEPILTYYAQLPQKTDGYPYLMPSTDLIAWSETIDKWGCKHDEDFFITVSDVCKAIRTKSEKLHSFLKLMKDSGNTEVMKDYALLPNRYGELRKKGELYHAAFMTPEVYELVKVVMGDDSKKIYDSAYLDVCEVNLYSQSDLQRAIASTMGTWRTSVLSNHNRTSFTDEQLSAIITFCSASYLPEFNNARGRMMPLLAEFYGIEYKTVPTIKFKEDKEEDFYSSAFNLLLDYTLYKLSQKDIEWVQSNKVWLKSFLEEYSPLTNEEHKKRLDDYSVLPNQKNELCLMKDLHKNNGIPPEMAIIYSTIFGKDLHESWVDSDFEDIVPLAENKPEDIAKKIESSLVADMKQETKDRKFEKIVRTIILKIAESKNWEEWFSQINDKKATYTFSMKSGKAQKSLFSLMDIEDDNLDRLAKLTEKGSINIMLDKMERQQELEYENEARFNHLHAIGKHIEDTLREKIGSDLIQVDNPMRTEGNTIVEDVQNGQDIVVRIKNGEEWVDIFYVEVKSKWDFSEPAHMSTRQVRMAALHPNEYALCCVDLRKHKHEDLENLPTEIILECTNVKMGIGEILNPMLKAILEADNRSDDEQIKISEYRSNMGASIFEKGDSLDVLLNTIETKIRQKLSSMSS
;
A
#
# COMPACT_ATOMS: atom_id res chain seq x y z
N MET A 1 3.23 -56.98 88.30
CA MET A 1 1.86 -56.79 87.75
C MET A 1 1.43 -55.39 88.11
N LEU A 2 1.28 -54.52 87.11
CA LEU A 2 0.61 -53.22 87.25
C LEU A 2 -0.81 -53.44 86.75
N ILE A 3 -1.80 -53.34 87.63
CA ILE A 3 -3.22 -53.50 87.29
C ILE A 3 -3.73 -52.12 86.87
N ASN A 4 -4.28 -52.01 85.66
CA ASN A 4 -4.99 -50.81 85.24
C ASN A 4 -6.38 -50.81 85.91
N HIS A 5 -6.53 -50.01 86.97
CA HIS A 5 -7.76 -49.98 87.78
C HIS A 5 -9.00 -49.43 87.03
N ALA A 6 -8.84 -48.90 85.82
CA ALA A 6 -9.96 -48.48 84.99
C ALA A 6 -10.51 -49.59 84.07
N THR A 7 -9.70 -50.60 83.74
CA THR A 7 -10.06 -51.63 82.73
C THR A 7 -10.02 -53.07 83.25
N GLU A 8 -9.53 -53.32 84.47
CA GLU A 8 -9.39 -54.66 85.09
C GLU A 8 -8.66 -55.71 84.22
N GLU A 9 -7.94 -55.30 83.17
CA GLU A 9 -7.10 -56.19 82.37
C GLU A 9 -5.65 -56.20 82.89
N ASP A 10 -5.05 -57.39 82.92
CA ASP A 10 -3.62 -57.58 83.16
C ASP A 10 -2.83 -56.88 82.04
N SER A 11 -2.23 -55.73 82.37
CA SER A 11 -1.35 -55.05 81.42
C SER A 11 -0.11 -55.91 81.19
N ALA A 12 0.21 -56.17 79.92
CA ALA A 12 1.45 -56.85 79.53
C ALA A 12 2.65 -56.12 80.20
N PRO A 13 3.63 -56.85 80.75
CA PRO A 13 4.76 -56.22 81.44
C PRO A 13 5.53 -55.30 80.48
N PHE A 14 5.51 -53.99 80.76
CA PHE A 14 6.26 -53.00 79.99
C PHE A 14 7.67 -52.84 80.59
N THR A 15 8.70 -52.84 79.74
CA THR A 15 10.09 -52.66 80.17
C THR A 15 10.54 -51.23 79.88
N CYS A 16 10.82 -50.45 80.92
CA CYS A 16 11.43 -49.13 80.79
C CYS A 16 12.96 -49.24 80.75
N LYS A 17 13.61 -48.38 79.98
CA LYS A 17 15.08 -48.24 79.99
C LYS A 17 15.49 -47.15 80.97
N SER A 18 16.61 -47.33 81.64
CA SER A 18 17.19 -46.30 82.49
C SER A 18 18.71 -46.25 82.38
N LEU A 19 19.25 -45.06 82.65
CA LEU A 19 20.67 -44.80 82.86
C LEU A 19 20.91 -44.72 84.36
N GLN A 20 22.00 -45.29 84.85
CA GLN A 20 22.37 -45.21 86.25
C GLN A 20 23.77 -44.61 86.39
N SER A 21 23.91 -43.61 87.26
CA SER A 21 25.22 -43.03 87.62
C SER A 21 25.94 -43.93 88.64
N ASP A 22 27.25 -43.76 88.79
CA ASP A 22 28.05 -44.44 89.81
C ASP A 22 27.58 -44.11 91.24
N ASN A 23 26.92 -42.97 91.43
CA ASN A 23 26.34 -42.54 92.70
C ASN A 23 24.93 -43.11 92.94
N GLY A 24 24.43 -43.95 92.05
CA GLY A 24 23.11 -44.60 92.14
C GLY A 24 21.95 -43.71 91.71
N ASP A 25 22.21 -42.58 91.05
CA ASP A 25 21.18 -41.72 90.46
C ASP A 25 20.67 -42.36 89.17
N VAL A 26 19.37 -42.21 88.88
CA VAL A 26 18.72 -42.89 87.75
C VAL A 26 18.03 -41.89 86.84
N VAL A 27 18.23 -42.01 85.53
CA VAL A 27 17.43 -41.34 84.52
C VAL A 27 16.56 -42.36 83.81
N VAL A 28 15.24 -42.22 83.86
CA VAL A 28 14.37 -43.05 83.01
C VAL A 28 14.29 -42.39 81.65
N ILE A 29 14.63 -43.15 80.60
CA ILE A 29 14.73 -42.64 79.22
C ILE A 29 13.55 -43.16 78.36
N PRO A 30 13.14 -42.41 77.33
CA PRO A 30 12.08 -42.83 76.40
C PRO A 30 12.41 -44.11 75.60
N PRO A 31 11.40 -44.75 74.98
CA PRO A 31 9.98 -44.37 74.98
C PRO A 31 9.29 -44.71 76.31
N PHE A 32 8.46 -43.79 76.80
CA PHE A 32 7.60 -44.05 77.95
C PHE A 32 6.35 -44.85 77.52
N PRO A 33 5.75 -45.66 78.41
CA PRO A 33 4.53 -46.37 78.08
C PRO A 33 3.37 -45.41 77.76
N ASN A 34 2.58 -45.70 76.72
CA ASN A 34 1.45 -44.85 76.30
C ASN A 34 0.41 -44.60 77.40
N PHE A 35 0.27 -45.53 78.36
CA PHE A 35 -0.66 -45.39 79.49
C PHE A 35 -0.21 -44.35 80.54
N CYS A 36 1.04 -43.87 80.46
CA CYS A 36 1.55 -42.82 81.35
C CYS A 36 1.12 -41.40 80.92
N GLY A 37 0.41 -41.26 79.79
CA GLY A 37 0.04 -39.97 79.24
C GLY A 37 1.14 -39.32 78.39
N LEU A 38 1.02 -38.03 78.12
CA LEU A 38 2.03 -37.29 77.37
C LEU A 38 3.25 -36.98 78.26
N PRO A 39 4.47 -36.94 77.72
CA PRO A 39 5.66 -36.62 78.51
C PRO A 39 5.56 -35.33 79.34
N VAL A 40 4.85 -34.33 78.83
CA VAL A 40 4.63 -33.02 79.48
C VAL A 40 3.71 -33.08 80.71
N ASP A 41 2.99 -34.18 80.90
CA ASP A 41 2.09 -34.40 82.04
C ASP A 41 2.74 -35.28 83.13
N ILE A 42 3.96 -35.76 82.87
CA ILE A 42 4.70 -36.66 83.78
C ILE A 42 5.65 -35.80 84.63
N PRO A 43 5.68 -35.98 85.97
CA PRO A 43 6.65 -35.30 86.82
C PRO A 43 8.09 -35.55 86.37
N SER A 44 8.92 -34.53 86.23
CA SER A 44 10.31 -34.71 85.79
C SER A 44 11.25 -35.15 86.92
N LEU A 45 10.87 -34.97 88.19
CA LEU A 45 11.75 -35.25 89.34
C LEU A 45 11.15 -36.30 90.29
N PHE A 46 11.99 -37.23 90.73
CA PHE A 46 11.63 -38.33 91.61
C PHE A 46 12.64 -38.50 92.76
N LEU A 47 12.10 -38.78 93.94
CA LEU A 47 12.82 -39.32 95.10
C LEU A 47 12.39 -40.77 95.28
N TRP A 48 11.50 -41.08 96.22
CA TRP A 48 10.87 -42.41 96.34
C TRP A 48 9.46 -42.46 95.73
N PHE A 49 8.98 -41.32 95.29
CA PHE A 49 7.66 -41.04 94.73
C PHE A 49 7.81 -39.86 93.75
N PRO A 50 6.85 -39.65 92.84
CA PRO A 50 6.83 -38.47 91.96
C PRO A 50 6.74 -37.18 92.78
N LEU A 51 7.49 -36.15 92.38
CA LEU A 51 7.41 -34.82 92.95
C LEU A 51 6.40 -33.98 92.15
N LEU A 52 5.21 -33.77 92.72
CA LEU A 52 4.11 -33.10 92.03
C LEU A 52 4.46 -31.63 91.75
N GLY A 53 4.09 -31.12 90.58
CA GLY A 53 4.42 -29.76 90.15
C GLY A 53 5.77 -29.65 89.42
N THR A 54 6.45 -30.77 89.19
CA THR A 54 7.72 -30.83 88.43
C THR A 54 7.53 -31.20 86.97
N GLU A 55 6.29 -31.34 86.49
CA GLU A 55 5.94 -31.57 85.08
C GLU A 55 6.42 -30.41 84.19
N ARG A 56 6.52 -29.20 84.76
CA ARG A 56 7.07 -27.99 84.10
C ARG A 56 8.43 -27.60 84.64
N PHE A 57 9.27 -28.56 85.04
CA PHE A 57 10.60 -28.29 85.57
C PHE A 57 11.54 -27.66 84.52
N GLY A 58 11.30 -27.93 83.24
CA GLY A 58 12.03 -27.38 82.10
C GLY A 58 12.52 -28.44 81.12
N VAL A 59 12.38 -29.72 81.45
CA VAL A 59 12.72 -30.88 80.60
C VAL A 59 11.72 -32.00 80.84
N ASN A 60 11.52 -32.86 79.83
CA ASN A 60 10.56 -33.98 79.89
C ASN A 60 11.22 -35.34 80.22
N PHE A 61 12.43 -35.31 80.80
CA PHE A 61 13.12 -36.49 81.30
C PHE A 61 12.82 -36.73 82.78
N ILE A 62 12.84 -37.99 83.19
CA ILE A 62 12.58 -38.39 84.57
C ILE A 62 13.90 -38.59 85.30
N PHE A 63 14.20 -37.70 86.25
CA PHE A 63 15.40 -37.76 87.09
C PHE A 63 15.07 -38.26 88.49
N HIS A 64 15.70 -39.37 88.87
CA HIS A 64 15.60 -39.97 90.19
C HIS A 64 16.93 -39.87 90.93
N SER A 65 16.91 -39.35 92.15
CA SER A 65 18.07 -39.44 93.04
C SER A 65 17.64 -39.49 94.50
N LYS A 66 18.28 -40.37 95.28
CA LYS A 66 18.15 -40.41 96.74
C LYS A 66 18.91 -39.27 97.43
N ARG A 67 19.76 -38.54 96.69
CA ARG A 67 20.57 -37.41 97.17
C ARG A 67 19.79 -36.09 97.11
N PHE A 68 18.61 -36.06 96.50
CA PHE A 68 17.79 -34.86 96.46
C PHE A 68 17.23 -34.48 97.84
N TYR A 69 17.31 -33.19 98.16
CA TYR A 69 16.68 -32.57 99.32
C TYR A 69 15.34 -31.95 98.90
N PRO A 70 14.18 -32.55 99.25
CA PRO A 70 12.88 -32.00 98.92
C PRO A 70 12.56 -30.74 99.74
N VAL A 71 11.73 -29.84 99.21
CA VAL A 71 11.13 -28.74 100.01
C VAL A 71 10.16 -29.32 101.03
N GLU A 72 9.28 -30.22 100.59
CA GLU A 72 8.35 -31.01 101.40
C GLU A 72 8.18 -32.41 100.82
N LYS A 73 7.65 -33.36 101.60
CA LYS A 73 7.59 -34.80 101.28
C LYS A 73 6.92 -35.20 99.95
N ARG A 74 6.28 -34.32 99.17
CA ARG A 74 5.75 -34.62 97.81
C ARG A 74 5.79 -33.42 96.86
N ASN A 75 6.52 -32.39 97.24
CA ASN A 75 6.65 -31.15 96.49
C ASN A 75 7.98 -31.16 95.71
N ASN A 76 8.35 -30.04 95.10
CA ASN A 76 9.59 -29.87 94.37
C ASN A 76 10.85 -30.06 95.25
N ILE A 77 12.00 -30.25 94.60
CA ILE A 77 13.30 -30.21 95.25
C ILE A 77 13.66 -28.77 95.65
N MET A 78 14.51 -28.64 96.67
CA MET A 78 15.04 -27.33 97.05
C MET A 78 15.98 -26.82 95.96
N LEU A 79 15.70 -25.65 95.40
CA LEU A 79 16.56 -25.01 94.41
C LEU A 79 17.49 -23.98 95.08
N PRO A 80 18.66 -23.70 94.49
CA PRO A 80 19.55 -22.64 94.96
C PRO A 80 18.79 -21.33 95.15
N GLY A 81 18.96 -20.67 96.30
CA GLY A 81 18.23 -19.45 96.65
C GLY A 81 19.02 -18.61 97.66
N SER A 82 18.52 -17.41 97.98
CA SER A 82 19.24 -16.44 98.82
C SER A 82 19.26 -16.79 100.32
N THR A 83 18.37 -17.68 100.79
CA THR A 83 18.33 -18.07 102.21
C THR A 83 19.38 -19.14 102.53
N PRO A 84 19.96 -19.18 103.75
CA PRO A 84 21.04 -20.12 104.07
C PRO A 84 20.71 -21.60 103.79
N ILE A 85 19.48 -22.01 104.11
CA ILE A 85 19.01 -23.39 103.87
C ILE A 85 18.92 -23.69 102.36
N LYS A 86 18.42 -22.73 101.55
CA LYS A 86 18.37 -22.86 100.10
C LYS A 86 19.76 -22.80 99.45
N GLN A 87 20.69 -22.04 100.02
CA GLN A 87 22.09 -22.06 99.56
C GLN A 87 22.70 -23.44 99.79
N GLU A 88 22.64 -23.97 101.01
CA GLU A 88 23.30 -25.24 101.32
C GLU A 88 22.66 -26.42 100.57
N ASN A 89 21.36 -26.66 100.77
CA ASN A 89 20.69 -27.84 100.23
C ASN A 89 20.32 -27.66 98.75
N GLY A 90 20.02 -26.43 98.32
CA GLY A 90 19.77 -26.15 96.91
C GLY A 90 21.01 -26.30 96.04
N ASN A 91 22.20 -25.89 96.53
CA ASN A 91 23.45 -26.12 95.80
C ASN A 91 23.77 -27.63 95.70
N LYS A 92 23.52 -28.41 96.75
CA LYS A 92 23.66 -29.88 96.67
C LYS A 92 22.75 -30.48 95.59
N ASN A 93 21.48 -30.07 95.53
CA ASN A 93 20.54 -30.51 94.49
C ASN A 93 20.97 -30.07 93.09
N SER A 94 21.48 -28.85 92.93
CA SER A 94 22.02 -28.33 91.67
C SER A 94 23.18 -29.19 91.15
N VAL A 95 24.12 -29.58 92.03
CA VAL A 95 25.23 -30.49 91.68
C VAL A 95 24.69 -31.84 91.20
N VAL A 96 23.76 -32.44 91.95
CA VAL A 96 23.14 -33.73 91.58
C VAL A 96 22.45 -33.64 90.22
N LEU A 97 21.66 -32.58 89.97
CA LEU A 97 21.00 -32.38 88.69
C LEU A 97 21.98 -32.26 87.53
N LYS A 98 23.09 -31.52 87.72
CA LYS A 98 24.13 -31.36 86.69
C LYS A 98 24.80 -32.70 86.38
N GLU A 99 25.21 -33.45 87.40
CA GLU A 99 25.80 -34.79 87.24
C GLU A 99 24.87 -35.75 86.48
N ILE A 100 23.58 -35.78 86.84
CA ILE A 100 22.57 -36.62 86.17
C ILE A 100 22.35 -36.17 84.72
N THR A 101 22.33 -34.86 84.48
CA THR A 101 22.18 -34.26 83.15
C THR A 101 23.38 -34.59 82.26
N GLU A 102 24.60 -34.60 82.80
CA GLU A 102 25.81 -34.98 82.06
C GLU A 102 25.78 -36.45 81.60
N VAL A 103 25.30 -37.37 82.45
CA VAL A 103 25.10 -38.78 82.07
C VAL A 103 24.10 -38.89 80.91
N LEU A 104 23.01 -38.11 80.97
CA LEU A 104 22.02 -38.05 79.91
C LEU A 104 22.63 -37.54 78.60
N PHE A 105 23.43 -36.46 78.67
CA PHE A 105 24.09 -35.88 77.51
C PHE A 105 25.08 -36.86 76.87
N ALA A 106 25.89 -37.55 77.66
CA ALA A 106 26.82 -38.55 77.15
C ALA A 106 26.11 -39.70 76.43
N TYR A 107 24.92 -40.09 76.89
CA TYR A 107 24.12 -41.12 76.25
C TYR A 107 23.53 -40.66 74.91
N PHE A 108 22.93 -39.47 74.86
CA PHE A 108 22.29 -38.95 73.65
C PHE A 108 23.25 -38.24 72.67
N ALA A 109 24.52 -38.04 73.04
CA ALA A 109 25.57 -37.65 72.11
C ALA A 109 25.84 -38.72 71.04
N LYS A 110 25.40 -39.98 71.25
CA LYS A 110 25.47 -41.05 70.26
C LYS A 110 24.25 -41.01 69.34
N ASP A 111 24.48 -40.92 68.04
CA ASP A 111 23.43 -40.86 67.00
C ASP A 111 22.36 -41.95 67.14
N GLU A 112 22.77 -43.19 67.45
CA GLU A 112 21.87 -44.34 67.60
C GLU A 112 20.86 -44.18 68.74
N ASN A 113 21.19 -43.37 69.75
CA ASN A 113 20.33 -43.06 70.88
C ASN A 113 19.51 -41.80 70.62
N ALA A 114 20.12 -40.74 70.07
CA ALA A 114 19.45 -39.47 69.76
C ALA A 114 18.20 -39.67 68.91
N LYS A 115 18.27 -40.53 67.89
CA LYS A 115 17.15 -40.85 66.99
C LYS A 115 15.94 -41.49 67.67
N THR A 116 16.07 -41.97 68.91
CA THR A 116 14.94 -42.53 69.69
C THR A 116 14.11 -41.46 70.40
N LEU A 117 14.59 -40.21 70.43
CA LEU A 117 13.88 -39.10 71.04
C LEU A 117 12.72 -38.64 70.16
N ILE A 118 11.57 -38.45 70.78
CA ILE A 118 10.41 -37.77 70.17
C ILE A 118 10.50 -36.25 70.42
N ARG A 119 9.80 -35.45 69.61
CA ARG A 119 9.83 -33.97 69.70
C ARG A 119 9.57 -33.45 71.12
N GLN A 120 8.60 -34.02 71.83
CA GLN A 120 8.28 -33.60 73.20
C GLN A 120 9.48 -33.76 74.14
N MET A 121 10.32 -34.78 73.97
CA MET A 121 11.52 -34.97 74.81
C MET A 121 12.59 -33.90 74.59
N CYS A 122 12.49 -33.20 73.46
CA CYS A 122 13.41 -32.14 73.07
C CYS A 122 12.90 -30.75 73.49
N GLU A 123 11.72 -30.66 74.14
CA GLU A 123 11.21 -29.41 74.70
C GLU A 123 11.99 -29.04 75.96
N VAL A 124 13.01 -28.19 75.79
CA VAL A 124 13.87 -27.70 76.86
C VAL A 124 13.64 -26.21 77.06
N SER A 125 13.03 -25.85 78.17
CA SER A 125 12.66 -24.46 78.49
C SER A 125 12.55 -24.29 80.01
N PHE A 126 13.65 -23.93 80.65
CA PHE A 126 13.67 -23.63 82.08
C PHE A 126 12.96 -22.29 82.39
N PRO A 127 12.39 -22.11 83.59
CA PRO A 127 11.74 -20.85 83.98
C PRO A 127 12.68 -19.64 83.96
N ASN A 128 12.33 -18.60 83.22
CA ASN A 128 13.16 -17.40 83.05
C ASN A 128 12.94 -16.32 84.14
N THR A 129 11.95 -16.49 85.01
CA THR A 129 11.62 -15.55 86.08
C THR A 129 11.40 -16.28 87.41
N SER A 130 11.95 -15.71 88.48
CA SER A 130 11.74 -16.14 89.87
C SER A 130 11.87 -14.93 90.78
N GLU A 131 11.14 -14.90 91.89
CA GLU A 131 11.27 -13.87 92.93
C GLU A 131 12.70 -13.85 93.52
N ASP A 132 13.36 -15.01 93.56
CA ASP A 132 14.73 -15.14 94.03
C ASP A 132 15.74 -15.06 92.86
N LYS A 133 16.66 -14.10 92.93
CA LYS A 133 17.67 -13.86 91.89
C LYS A 133 18.64 -15.04 91.73
N VAL A 134 18.95 -15.78 92.80
CA VAL A 134 19.84 -16.95 92.75
C VAL A 134 19.15 -18.12 92.09
N THR A 135 17.86 -18.35 92.38
CA THR A 135 17.04 -19.35 91.69
C THR A 135 16.88 -19.01 90.20
N CYS A 136 16.66 -17.74 89.86
CA CYS A 136 16.61 -17.28 88.47
C CYS A 136 17.94 -17.52 87.74
N GLN A 137 19.09 -17.27 88.40
CA GLN A 137 20.40 -17.56 87.83
C GLN A 137 20.60 -19.07 87.62
N PHE A 138 20.19 -19.91 88.57
CA PHE A 138 20.26 -21.37 88.42
C PHE A 138 19.51 -21.85 87.18
N TYR A 139 18.29 -21.36 86.92
CA TYR A 139 17.55 -21.76 85.72
C TYR A 139 18.23 -21.30 84.43
N LYS A 140 18.84 -20.11 84.41
CA LYS A 140 19.66 -19.65 83.28
C LYS A 140 20.87 -20.55 83.06
N ASP A 141 21.59 -20.90 84.12
CA ASP A 141 22.75 -21.80 84.04
C ASP A 141 22.35 -23.18 83.51
N MET A 142 21.19 -23.69 83.92
CA MET A 142 20.65 -24.96 83.40
C MET A 142 20.24 -24.84 81.93
N GLN A 143 19.58 -23.76 81.52
CA GLN A 143 19.25 -23.53 80.11
C GLN A 143 20.53 -23.44 79.26
N GLU A 144 21.54 -22.69 79.71
CA GLU A 144 22.84 -22.58 79.03
C GLU A 144 23.54 -23.94 78.93
N LEU A 145 23.52 -24.74 80.01
CA LEU A 145 24.07 -26.09 80.01
C LEU A 145 23.41 -26.98 78.94
N TRP A 146 22.08 -26.94 78.81
CA TRP A 146 21.38 -27.70 77.78
C TRP A 146 21.66 -27.18 76.38
N ASN A 147 21.68 -25.85 76.18
CA ASN A 147 21.96 -25.21 74.91
C ASN A 147 23.34 -25.55 74.34
N THR A 148 24.31 -25.94 75.19
CA THR A 148 25.64 -26.38 74.71
C THR A 148 25.64 -27.80 74.11
N HIS A 149 24.62 -28.63 74.37
CA HIS A 149 24.60 -30.03 73.97
C HIS A 149 23.44 -30.38 73.04
N ILE A 150 22.21 -29.97 73.38
CA ILE A 150 21.01 -30.39 72.63
C ILE A 150 21.05 -30.04 71.13
N PRO A 151 21.64 -28.90 70.67
CA PRO A 151 21.70 -28.58 69.24
C PRO A 151 22.58 -29.52 68.41
N TYR A 152 23.45 -30.29 69.05
CA TYR A 152 24.33 -31.26 68.41
C TYR A 152 23.70 -32.66 68.30
N TRP A 153 22.55 -32.90 68.94
CA TRP A 153 21.89 -34.20 68.86
C TRP A 153 21.19 -34.38 67.52
N LYS A 154 21.35 -35.55 66.90
CA LYS A 154 20.65 -35.92 65.65
C LYS A 154 19.20 -36.34 65.95
N ILE A 155 18.34 -35.35 66.13
CA ILE A 155 16.93 -35.53 66.55
C ILE A 155 15.92 -35.15 65.47
N LEU A 156 16.32 -34.38 64.44
CA LEU A 156 15.40 -33.89 63.42
C LEU A 156 15.18 -34.97 62.34
N PRO A 157 13.94 -35.48 62.16
CA PRO A 157 13.65 -36.46 61.14
C PRO A 157 13.49 -35.79 59.77
N ILE A 158 14.35 -36.12 58.81
CA ILE A 158 14.34 -35.57 57.45
C ILE A 158 14.64 -36.70 56.46
N ASN A 159 13.68 -37.03 55.58
CA ASN A 159 13.82 -38.06 54.53
C ASN A 159 14.38 -39.40 55.07
N ASP A 160 13.74 -39.93 56.11
CA ASP A 160 14.13 -41.19 56.80
C ASP A 160 15.50 -41.19 57.50
N GLU A 161 16.19 -40.05 57.54
CA GLU A 161 17.45 -39.83 58.23
C GLU A 161 17.29 -38.80 59.37
N TYR A 162 18.27 -38.78 60.29
CA TYR A 162 18.26 -37.88 61.44
C TYR A 162 19.42 -36.89 61.40
N TYR A 163 19.11 -35.63 61.62
CA TYR A 163 20.11 -34.55 61.57
C TYR A 163 20.09 -33.71 62.86
N ALA A 164 21.24 -33.10 63.13
CA ALA A 164 21.37 -32.08 64.16
C ALA A 164 21.04 -30.71 63.55
N ILE A 165 20.46 -29.80 64.34
CA ILE A 165 20.18 -28.43 63.85
C ILE A 165 21.47 -27.64 63.56
N THR A 166 22.57 -28.02 64.19
CA THR A 166 23.92 -27.46 63.93
C THR A 166 24.52 -27.89 62.59
N ASP A 167 23.93 -28.85 61.88
CA ASP A 167 24.32 -29.16 60.51
C ASP A 167 23.95 -27.96 59.62
N ALA A 168 24.94 -27.32 59.00
CA ALA A 168 24.74 -26.16 58.13
C ALA A 168 23.77 -26.41 56.96
N ARG A 169 23.49 -27.69 56.66
CA ARG A 169 22.52 -28.05 55.63
C ARG A 169 21.07 -27.93 56.09
N VAL A 170 20.82 -27.95 57.39
CA VAL A 170 19.50 -27.98 58.02
C VAL A 170 19.09 -26.57 58.41
N LYS A 171 17.83 -26.22 58.13
CA LYS A 171 17.22 -24.97 58.60
C LYS A 171 15.79 -25.25 59.04
N LEU A 172 15.27 -24.37 59.89
CA LEU A 172 13.88 -24.37 60.35
C LEU A 172 13.24 -23.00 60.10
N LEU A 173 11.98 -22.83 60.43
CA LEU A 173 11.26 -21.57 60.18
C LEU A 173 11.51 -20.57 61.31
N HIS A 174 11.87 -19.32 60.97
CA HIS A 174 11.89 -18.25 61.97
C HIS A 174 10.49 -18.00 62.55
N ARG A 175 10.41 -17.61 63.82
CA ARG A 175 9.13 -17.39 64.55
C ARG A 175 8.18 -16.41 63.88
N ASP A 176 8.69 -15.50 63.05
CA ASP A 176 7.88 -14.52 62.32
C ASP A 176 6.89 -15.16 61.35
N PHE A 177 7.13 -16.39 60.90
CA PHE A 177 6.19 -17.11 60.03
C PHE A 177 4.92 -17.55 60.75
N TYR A 178 5.00 -17.95 62.03
CA TYR A 178 3.92 -18.69 62.69
C TYR A 178 3.48 -18.16 64.06
N SER A 179 4.25 -17.26 64.68
CA SER A 179 3.99 -16.79 66.06
C SER A 179 2.64 -16.09 66.24
N LYS A 180 2.12 -15.46 65.18
CA LYS A 180 0.81 -14.79 65.17
C LYS A 180 -0.35 -15.66 64.65
N LEU A 181 -0.06 -16.86 64.16
CA LEU A 181 -1.06 -17.78 63.60
C LEU A 181 -1.74 -18.59 64.70
N ASN A 182 -3.05 -18.81 64.57
CA ASN A 182 -3.79 -19.74 65.41
C ASN A 182 -3.54 -21.21 64.99
N LEU A 183 -4.06 -22.17 65.76
CA LEU A 183 -3.81 -23.60 65.53
C LEU A 183 -4.34 -24.09 64.17
N GLU A 184 -5.52 -23.65 63.76
CA GLU A 184 -6.13 -24.02 62.48
C GLU A 184 -5.32 -23.47 61.30
N GLN A 185 -4.93 -22.18 61.36
CA GLN A 185 -4.09 -21.53 60.36
C GLN A 185 -2.70 -22.19 60.24
N ARG A 186 -2.13 -22.65 61.36
CA ARG A 186 -0.85 -23.37 61.34
C ARG A 186 -0.96 -24.67 60.55
N LEU A 187 -2.02 -25.46 60.79
CA LEU A 187 -2.27 -26.70 60.05
C LEU A 187 -2.53 -26.43 58.56
N GLU A 188 -3.28 -25.36 58.25
CA GLU A 188 -3.57 -24.97 56.87
C GLU A 188 -2.31 -24.55 56.10
N TYR A 189 -1.47 -23.71 56.70
CA TYR A 189 -0.33 -23.08 56.02
C TYR A 189 0.98 -23.89 56.08
N GLU A 190 1.11 -24.89 56.96
CA GLU A 190 2.34 -25.69 57.07
C GLU A 190 2.81 -26.35 55.76
N PRO A 191 1.92 -26.94 54.92
CA PRO A 191 2.33 -27.44 53.60
C PRO A 191 2.82 -26.33 52.64
N ILE A 192 2.26 -25.12 52.76
CA ILE A 192 2.66 -23.96 51.96
C ILE A 192 4.04 -23.47 52.41
N LEU A 193 4.24 -23.34 53.73
CA LEU A 193 5.52 -22.98 54.33
C LEU A 193 6.62 -23.97 53.94
N THR A 194 6.35 -25.27 54.04
CA THR A 194 7.31 -26.31 53.67
C THR A 194 7.77 -26.17 52.22
N TYR A 195 6.84 -25.89 51.30
CA TYR A 195 7.15 -25.66 49.90
C TYR A 195 8.01 -24.40 49.68
N TYR A 196 7.61 -23.27 50.27
CA TYR A 196 8.28 -21.99 50.07
C TYR A 196 9.63 -21.87 50.80
N ALA A 197 9.77 -22.51 51.96
CA ALA A 197 10.99 -22.52 52.75
C ALA A 197 12.13 -23.32 52.10
N GLN A 198 11.81 -24.20 51.14
CA GLN A 198 12.80 -24.92 50.34
C GLN A 198 13.34 -24.10 49.14
N LEU A 199 12.71 -22.97 48.80
CA LEU A 199 13.14 -22.15 47.65
C LEU A 199 14.52 -21.50 47.85
N PRO A 200 14.86 -20.96 49.04
CA PRO A 200 16.19 -20.40 49.22
C PRO A 200 17.25 -21.49 49.15
N GLN A 201 18.26 -21.25 48.33
CA GLN A 201 19.36 -22.17 48.10
C GLN A 201 20.60 -21.73 48.88
N LYS A 202 21.47 -22.71 49.15
CA LYS A 202 22.82 -22.47 49.64
C LYS A 202 23.72 -21.92 48.53
N THR A 203 24.93 -21.54 48.91
CA THR A 203 25.99 -21.12 47.98
C THR A 203 26.37 -22.19 46.96
N ASP A 204 26.11 -23.47 47.26
CA ASP A 204 26.34 -24.62 46.37
C ASP A 204 25.14 -24.95 45.46
N GLY A 205 24.05 -24.18 45.54
CA GLY A 205 22.85 -24.33 44.71
C GLY A 205 21.83 -25.37 45.21
N TYR A 206 22.09 -26.08 46.32
CA TYR A 206 21.14 -27.04 46.87
C TYR A 206 20.18 -26.41 47.90
N PRO A 207 18.91 -26.87 47.97
CA PRO A 207 17.98 -26.47 49.02
C PRO A 207 18.46 -26.82 50.44
N TYR A 208 17.89 -26.14 51.43
CA TYR A 208 18.03 -26.54 52.83
C TYR A 208 17.24 -27.82 53.13
N LEU A 209 17.77 -28.62 54.05
CA LEU A 209 17.10 -29.80 54.60
C LEU A 209 16.16 -29.34 55.71
N MET A 210 14.90 -29.77 55.65
CA MET A 210 13.88 -29.41 56.64
C MET A 210 12.98 -30.63 56.91
N PRO A 211 12.43 -30.77 58.12
CA PRO A 211 11.40 -31.78 58.40
C PRO A 211 10.19 -31.62 57.47
N SER A 212 9.71 -32.73 56.92
CA SER A 212 8.52 -32.76 56.04
C SER A 212 7.20 -32.80 56.81
N THR A 213 7.24 -33.06 58.11
CA THR A 213 6.11 -33.10 59.04
C THR A 213 6.48 -32.38 60.33
N ASP A 214 5.50 -31.74 60.98
CA ASP A 214 5.69 -30.99 62.23
C ASP A 214 6.77 -29.88 62.12
N LEU A 215 6.97 -29.30 60.93
CA LEU A 215 7.98 -28.28 60.68
C LEU A 215 7.80 -27.06 61.60
N ILE A 216 6.57 -26.57 61.76
CA ILE A 216 6.27 -25.46 62.67
C ILE A 216 6.55 -25.87 64.11
N ALA A 217 6.12 -27.07 64.51
CA ALA A 217 6.28 -27.55 65.88
C ALA A 217 7.76 -27.78 66.25
N TRP A 218 8.58 -28.28 65.32
CA TRP A 218 10.03 -28.40 65.48
C TRP A 218 10.71 -27.04 65.55
N SER A 219 10.29 -26.09 64.70
CA SER A 219 10.77 -24.71 64.73
C SER A 219 10.49 -24.06 66.10
N GLU A 220 9.30 -24.25 66.65
CA GLU A 220 8.94 -23.78 67.99
C GLU A 220 9.73 -24.46 69.11
N THR A 221 9.94 -25.77 69.03
CA THR A 221 10.72 -26.51 70.03
C THR A 221 12.15 -25.97 70.10
N ILE A 222 12.77 -25.69 68.95
CA ILE A 222 14.16 -25.21 68.89
C ILE A 222 14.26 -23.72 69.23
N ASP A 223 13.31 -22.89 68.79
CA ASP A 223 13.28 -21.45 69.14
C ASP A 223 13.20 -21.26 70.67
N LYS A 224 12.46 -22.13 71.37
CA LYS A 224 12.35 -22.13 72.84
C LYS A 224 13.67 -22.42 73.56
N TRP A 225 14.63 -23.08 72.93
CA TRP A 225 15.94 -23.31 73.55
C TRP A 225 16.68 -21.98 73.79
N GLY A 226 16.46 -20.97 72.95
CA GLY A 226 17.07 -19.65 73.12
C GLY A 226 18.60 -19.67 72.95
N CYS A 227 19.12 -20.50 72.04
CA CYS A 227 20.55 -20.68 71.81
C CYS A 227 21.28 -19.44 71.22
N LYS A 228 20.56 -18.36 70.86
CA LYS A 228 21.11 -17.15 70.21
C LYS A 228 21.84 -17.43 68.90
N HIS A 229 21.39 -18.45 68.16
CA HIS A 229 21.92 -18.90 66.87
C HIS A 229 20.87 -18.72 65.76
N ASP A 230 20.08 -17.64 65.83
CA ASP A 230 18.88 -17.51 65.01
C ASP A 230 19.21 -17.48 63.50
N GLU A 231 20.31 -16.82 63.13
CA GLU A 231 20.82 -16.75 61.75
C GLU A 231 21.32 -18.13 61.24
N ASP A 232 21.79 -18.98 62.15
CA ASP A 232 22.33 -20.30 61.83
C ASP A 232 21.24 -21.36 61.74
N PHE A 233 20.19 -21.27 62.55
CA PHE A 233 19.17 -22.32 62.64
C PHE A 233 17.93 -22.05 61.81
N PHE A 234 17.60 -20.78 61.57
CA PHE A 234 16.32 -20.42 60.96
C PHE A 234 16.46 -19.74 59.61
N ILE A 235 15.49 -20.01 58.75
CA ILE A 235 15.24 -19.27 57.52
C ILE A 235 14.28 -18.13 57.83
N THR A 236 14.58 -16.93 57.33
CA THR A 236 13.74 -15.76 57.57
C THR A 236 12.70 -15.57 56.48
N VAL A 237 11.67 -14.76 56.77
CA VAL A 237 10.68 -14.33 55.75
C VAL A 237 11.37 -13.64 54.57
N SER A 238 12.39 -12.82 54.87
CA SER A 238 13.20 -12.12 53.87
C SER A 238 13.88 -13.07 52.89
N ASP A 239 14.46 -14.16 53.39
CA ASP A 239 15.17 -15.13 52.54
C ASP A 239 14.21 -15.82 51.57
N VAL A 240 13.04 -16.22 52.05
CA VAL A 240 11.98 -16.82 51.23
C VAL A 240 11.49 -15.82 50.19
N CYS A 241 11.14 -14.60 50.59
CA CYS A 241 10.66 -13.57 49.66
C CYS A 241 11.68 -13.24 48.55
N LYS A 242 12.99 -13.24 48.85
CA LYS A 242 14.05 -13.04 47.84
C LYS A 242 14.17 -14.19 46.84
N ALA A 243 13.85 -15.41 47.26
CA ALA A 243 13.94 -16.60 46.41
C ALA A 243 12.77 -16.73 45.44
N ILE A 244 11.62 -16.11 45.72
CA ILE A 244 10.45 -16.12 44.83
C ILE A 244 10.74 -15.27 43.59
N ARG A 245 10.72 -15.89 42.41
CA ARG A 245 10.98 -15.22 41.11
C ARG A 245 9.80 -15.24 40.16
N THR A 246 8.90 -16.21 40.28
CA THR A 246 7.79 -16.43 39.35
C THR A 246 6.49 -16.73 40.08
N LYS A 247 5.36 -16.49 39.40
CA LYS A 247 4.02 -16.81 39.92
C LYS A 247 3.84 -18.33 39.95
N SER A 248 3.68 -18.88 41.15
CA SER A 248 3.32 -20.29 41.35
C SER A 248 1.83 -20.42 41.67
N GLU A 249 1.26 -21.62 41.51
CA GLU A 249 -0.15 -21.90 41.89
C GLU A 249 -0.40 -21.70 43.40
N LYS A 250 0.63 -21.90 44.23
CA LYS A 250 0.57 -21.75 45.70
C LYS A 250 0.83 -20.32 46.18
N LEU A 251 1.10 -19.38 45.27
CA LEU A 251 1.48 -18.01 45.63
C LEU A 251 0.37 -17.30 46.40
N HIS A 252 -0.89 -17.48 46.01
CA HIS A 252 -2.02 -16.85 46.69
C HIS A 252 -2.09 -17.25 48.16
N SER A 253 -2.01 -18.55 48.46
CA SER A 253 -1.98 -19.07 49.83
C SER A 253 -0.76 -18.57 50.62
N PHE A 254 0.41 -18.48 49.98
CA PHE A 254 1.60 -17.91 50.64
C PHE A 254 1.43 -16.44 51.00
N LEU A 255 0.82 -15.64 50.13
CA LEU A 255 0.59 -14.23 50.40
C LEU A 255 -0.53 -14.03 51.45
N LYS A 256 -1.54 -14.89 51.47
CA LYS A 256 -2.52 -14.95 52.57
C LYS A 256 -1.85 -15.25 53.90
N LEU A 257 -0.96 -16.23 53.93
CA LEU A 257 -0.12 -16.51 55.09
C LEU A 257 0.66 -15.25 55.52
N MET A 258 1.32 -14.53 54.62
CA MET A 258 2.04 -13.29 54.96
C MET A 258 1.09 -12.23 55.56
N LYS A 259 -0.16 -12.17 55.11
CA LYS A 259 -1.19 -11.30 55.69
C LYS A 259 -1.54 -11.73 57.11
N ASP A 260 -1.87 -13.00 57.29
CA ASP A 260 -2.33 -13.56 58.56
C ASP A 260 -1.23 -13.61 59.62
N SER A 261 0.02 -13.82 59.21
CA SER A 261 1.20 -13.78 60.08
C SER A 261 1.66 -12.34 60.40
N GLY A 262 0.99 -11.33 59.85
CA GLY A 262 1.30 -9.91 60.06
C GLY A 262 2.61 -9.44 59.41
N ASN A 263 3.03 -10.08 58.32
CA ASN A 263 4.22 -9.75 57.51
C ASN A 263 3.85 -9.03 56.21
N THR A 264 2.75 -8.27 56.16
CA THR A 264 2.27 -7.61 54.94
C THR A 264 3.26 -6.62 54.31
N GLU A 265 4.17 -6.05 55.11
CA GLU A 265 5.17 -5.09 54.65
C GLU A 265 6.12 -5.68 53.60
N VAL A 266 6.35 -7.00 53.60
CA VAL A 266 7.22 -7.67 52.61
C VAL A 266 6.71 -7.47 51.18
N MET A 267 5.42 -7.24 50.98
CA MET A 267 4.83 -6.96 49.66
C MET A 267 5.21 -5.58 49.12
N LYS A 268 5.65 -4.65 49.99
CA LYS A 268 6.21 -3.35 49.57
C LYS A 268 7.66 -3.51 49.11
N ASP A 269 8.43 -4.30 49.83
CA ASP A 269 9.88 -4.42 49.63
C ASP A 269 10.24 -5.39 48.48
N TYR A 270 9.46 -6.46 48.33
CA TYR A 270 9.70 -7.54 47.39
C TYR A 270 8.64 -7.61 46.29
N ALA A 271 9.08 -7.97 45.08
CA ALA A 271 8.20 -8.18 43.94
C ALA A 271 7.48 -9.54 44.08
N LEU A 272 6.33 -9.53 44.75
CA LEU A 272 5.59 -10.74 45.11
C LEU A 272 4.16 -10.75 44.58
N LEU A 273 3.63 -9.59 44.22
CA LEU A 273 2.23 -9.43 43.84
C LEU A 273 2.10 -9.51 42.31
N PRO A 274 1.25 -10.40 41.75
CA PRO A 274 1.15 -10.54 40.30
C PRO A 274 0.33 -9.40 39.68
N ASN A 275 0.80 -8.84 38.56
CA ASN A 275 -0.04 -8.09 37.65
C ASN A 275 -0.92 -9.05 36.81
N ARG A 276 -1.80 -8.51 35.96
CA ARG A 276 -2.67 -9.33 35.09
C ARG A 276 -1.93 -10.17 34.04
N TYR A 277 -0.65 -9.88 33.75
CA TYR A 277 0.22 -10.74 32.94
C TYR A 277 0.87 -11.88 33.74
N GLY A 278 0.69 -11.92 35.06
CA GLY A 278 1.33 -12.87 35.95
C GLY A 278 2.77 -12.51 36.35
N GLU A 279 3.26 -11.33 35.96
CA GLU A 279 4.57 -10.84 36.39
C GLU A 279 4.49 -10.35 37.83
N LEU A 280 5.47 -10.72 38.65
CA LEU A 280 5.53 -10.28 40.03
C LEU A 280 6.07 -8.84 40.13
N ARG A 281 5.36 -8.01 40.90
CA ARG A 281 5.62 -6.58 41.10
C ARG A 281 5.57 -6.23 42.58
N LYS A 282 6.14 -5.08 42.93
CA LYS A 282 6.02 -4.52 44.28
C LYS A 282 4.66 -3.87 44.46
N LYS A 283 4.16 -3.82 45.70
CA LYS A 283 2.88 -3.16 46.04
C LYS A 283 2.76 -1.75 45.48
N GLY A 284 3.81 -0.94 45.56
CA GLY A 284 3.79 0.45 45.09
C GLY A 284 3.70 0.63 43.58
N GLU A 285 3.97 -0.42 42.80
CA GLU A 285 3.97 -0.41 41.33
C GLU A 285 2.61 -0.82 40.74
N LEU A 286 1.71 -1.31 41.60
CA LEU A 286 0.44 -1.92 41.20
C LEU A 286 -0.75 -1.03 41.50
N TYR A 287 -1.76 -1.17 40.67
CA TYR A 287 -3.00 -0.40 40.77
C TYR A 287 -4.22 -1.30 40.57
N HIS A 288 -5.26 -1.05 41.36
CA HIS A 288 -6.55 -1.69 41.27
C HIS A 288 -7.51 -0.80 40.48
N ALA A 289 -7.94 -1.30 39.32
CA ALA A 289 -8.95 -0.68 38.48
C ALA A 289 -10.31 -1.38 38.69
N ALA A 290 -11.12 -0.91 39.63
CA ALA A 290 -12.41 -1.53 39.97
C ALA A 290 -13.39 -1.61 38.78
N PHE A 291 -13.35 -0.61 37.89
CA PHE A 291 -14.20 -0.56 36.70
C PHE A 291 -13.76 -1.53 35.59
N MET A 292 -12.56 -2.09 35.68
CA MET A 292 -11.91 -2.81 34.59
C MET A 292 -12.16 -4.31 34.72
N THR A 293 -13.27 -4.78 34.17
CA THR A 293 -13.56 -6.22 34.02
C THR A 293 -12.52 -6.91 33.13
N PRO A 294 -12.47 -8.26 33.06
CA PRO A 294 -11.60 -8.97 32.12
C PRO A 294 -11.80 -8.50 30.67
N GLU A 295 -13.04 -8.30 30.24
CA GLU A 295 -13.40 -7.85 28.89
C GLU A 295 -12.89 -6.42 28.63
N VAL A 296 -13.06 -5.52 29.60
CA VAL A 296 -12.56 -4.14 29.50
C VAL A 296 -11.03 -4.11 29.46
N TYR A 297 -10.35 -4.96 30.24
CA TYR A 297 -8.89 -5.04 30.21
C TYR A 297 -8.38 -5.53 28.86
N GLU A 298 -8.96 -6.59 28.32
CA GLU A 298 -8.61 -7.10 27.00
C GLU A 298 -8.81 -6.05 25.90
N LEU A 299 -9.87 -5.25 26.00
CA LEU A 299 -10.14 -4.13 25.09
C LEU A 299 -9.03 -3.05 25.13
N VAL A 300 -8.48 -2.76 26.32
CA VAL A 300 -7.60 -1.59 26.51
C VAL A 300 -6.12 -1.91 26.70
N LYS A 301 -5.74 -3.17 26.99
CA LYS A 301 -4.37 -3.54 27.40
C LYS A 301 -3.29 -3.10 26.41
N VAL A 302 -3.58 -3.13 25.11
CA VAL A 302 -2.62 -2.71 24.07
C VAL A 302 -2.59 -1.19 23.94
N VAL A 303 -3.75 -0.54 23.90
CA VAL A 303 -3.86 0.93 23.70
C VAL A 303 -3.47 1.75 24.94
N MET A 304 -3.50 1.15 26.14
CA MET A 304 -3.00 1.77 27.37
C MET A 304 -1.48 1.59 27.56
N GLY A 305 -0.82 0.84 26.68
CA GLY A 305 0.63 0.67 26.69
C GLY A 305 1.16 0.01 27.97
N ASP A 306 2.28 0.52 28.49
CA ASP A 306 2.96 -0.04 29.65
C ASP A 306 2.15 0.05 30.96
N ASP A 307 1.11 0.88 31.03
CA ASP A 307 0.21 0.90 32.19
C ASP A 307 -0.55 -0.42 32.36
N SER A 308 -0.72 -1.20 31.29
CA SER A 308 -1.32 -2.54 31.36
C SER A 308 -0.57 -3.47 32.32
N LYS A 309 0.75 -3.29 32.45
CA LYS A 309 1.64 -4.07 33.35
C LYS A 309 1.54 -3.62 34.80
N LYS A 310 0.87 -2.51 35.08
CA LYS A 310 0.64 -1.98 36.43
C LYS A 310 -0.70 -2.44 37.01
N ILE A 311 -1.57 -3.03 36.20
CA ILE A 311 -2.90 -3.46 36.66
C ILE A 311 -2.77 -4.74 37.48
N TYR A 312 -3.24 -4.67 38.72
CA TYR A 312 -3.20 -5.75 39.68
C TYR A 312 -4.15 -6.89 39.32
N ASP A 313 -3.72 -8.13 39.52
CA ASP A 313 -4.53 -9.33 39.33
C ASP A 313 -5.67 -9.36 40.37
N SER A 314 -6.91 -9.41 39.88
CA SER A 314 -8.11 -9.36 40.73
C SER A 314 -8.23 -10.58 41.65
N ALA A 315 -7.59 -11.70 41.30
CA ALA A 315 -7.58 -12.90 42.15
C ALA A 315 -6.83 -12.70 43.48
N TYR A 316 -6.04 -11.62 43.62
CA TYR A 316 -5.22 -11.34 44.80
C TYR A 316 -5.70 -10.11 45.60
N LEU A 317 -6.90 -9.60 45.33
CA LEU A 317 -7.45 -8.43 46.04
C LEU A 317 -7.74 -8.71 47.52
N ASP A 318 -8.02 -9.96 47.88
CA ASP A 318 -8.25 -10.38 49.26
C ASP A 318 -6.95 -10.42 50.09
N VAL A 319 -5.78 -10.42 49.42
CA VAL A 319 -4.46 -10.40 50.06
C VAL A 319 -4.08 -8.98 50.51
N CYS A 320 -4.10 -8.02 49.59
CA CYS A 320 -3.59 -6.67 49.85
C CYS A 320 -4.27 -5.62 48.97
N GLU A 321 -4.57 -4.47 49.58
CA GLU A 321 -4.99 -3.28 48.85
C GLU A 321 -3.80 -2.58 48.20
N VAL A 322 -3.97 -2.12 46.97
CA VAL A 322 -2.98 -1.38 46.16
C VAL A 322 -3.54 -0.01 45.76
N ASN A 323 -2.76 0.79 45.02
CA ASN A 323 -3.19 2.12 44.57
C ASN A 323 -4.47 2.04 43.73
N LEU A 324 -5.31 3.06 43.73
CA LEU A 324 -6.50 3.10 42.86
C LEU A 324 -6.12 3.55 41.46
N TYR A 325 -6.64 2.87 40.43
CA TYR A 325 -6.56 3.31 39.03
C TYR A 325 -7.92 3.85 38.60
N SER A 326 -7.97 5.12 38.18
CA SER A 326 -9.22 5.76 37.74
C SER A 326 -9.40 5.69 36.22
N GLN A 327 -10.62 5.98 35.74
CA GLN A 327 -10.88 6.12 34.30
C GLN A 327 -10.06 7.28 33.69
N SER A 328 -9.79 8.33 34.47
CA SER A 328 -8.94 9.45 34.05
C SER A 328 -7.47 9.03 33.86
N ASP A 329 -6.97 8.10 34.69
CA ASP A 329 -5.63 7.55 34.51
C ASP A 329 -5.54 6.71 33.24
N LEU A 330 -6.57 5.90 32.96
CA LEU A 330 -6.69 5.16 31.69
C LEU A 330 -6.67 6.11 30.49
N GLN A 331 -7.46 7.19 30.52
CA GLN A 331 -7.50 8.16 29.44
C GLN A 331 -6.12 8.80 29.20
N ARG A 332 -5.40 9.15 30.27
CA ARG A 332 -4.04 9.70 30.20
C ARG A 332 -3.05 8.69 29.62
N ALA A 333 -3.12 7.43 30.03
CA ALA A 333 -2.26 6.36 29.54
C ALA A 333 -2.48 6.11 28.04
N ILE A 334 -3.74 6.07 27.61
CA ILE A 334 -4.10 5.95 26.19
C ILE A 334 -3.58 7.15 25.42
N ALA A 335 -3.86 8.38 25.85
CA ALA A 335 -3.38 9.58 25.16
C ALA A 335 -1.85 9.61 25.04
N SER A 336 -1.12 9.19 26.09
CA SER A 336 0.34 9.06 26.06
C SER A 336 0.79 8.03 25.03
N THR A 337 0.17 6.85 25.02
CA THR A 337 0.49 5.77 24.07
C THR A 337 0.19 6.20 22.63
N MET A 338 -0.95 6.84 22.39
CA MET A 338 -1.31 7.40 21.08
C MET A 338 -0.30 8.47 20.62
N GLY A 339 0.20 9.31 21.52
CA GLY A 339 1.25 10.29 21.22
C GLY A 339 2.57 9.65 20.76
N THR A 340 2.99 8.58 21.45
CA THR A 340 4.16 7.78 21.06
C THR A 340 3.96 7.14 19.69
N TRP A 341 2.81 6.49 19.48
CA TRP A 341 2.46 5.83 18.22
C TRP A 341 2.35 6.82 17.06
N ARG A 342 1.74 7.99 17.29
CA ARG A 342 1.65 9.06 16.29
C ARG A 342 3.04 9.50 15.80
N THR A 343 3.96 9.67 16.75
CA THR A 343 5.34 10.06 16.44
C THR A 343 6.06 8.98 15.64
N SER A 344 5.85 7.70 15.95
CA SER A 344 6.50 6.60 15.22
C SER A 344 5.92 6.38 13.82
N VAL A 345 4.60 6.50 13.63
CA VAL A 345 3.95 6.17 12.36
C VAL A 345 3.81 7.35 11.39
N LEU A 346 3.81 8.60 11.87
CA LEU A 346 3.61 9.80 11.03
C LEU A 346 4.86 10.70 10.91
N SER A 347 5.88 10.58 11.75
CA SER A 347 7.07 11.48 11.72
C SER A 347 8.01 11.21 10.54
N ASN A 348 8.48 12.26 9.85
CA ASN A 348 9.22 12.20 8.58
C ASN A 348 10.59 11.48 8.64
N HIS A 349 11.18 11.30 9.81
CA HIS A 349 12.58 10.87 9.92
C HIS A 349 12.82 9.37 10.01
N ASN A 350 11.79 8.53 10.23
CA ASN A 350 11.83 7.06 10.16
C ASN A 350 10.42 6.49 10.44
N ARG A 351 9.52 6.52 9.46
CA ARG A 351 8.12 6.06 9.64
C ARG A 351 8.06 4.53 9.73
N THR A 352 7.55 4.02 10.84
CA THR A 352 7.15 2.61 10.98
C THR A 352 5.66 2.45 10.67
N SER A 353 5.23 1.33 10.08
CA SER A 353 3.79 1.02 10.04
C SER A 353 3.33 0.46 11.38
N PHE A 354 2.04 0.59 11.70
CA PHE A 354 1.45 -0.18 12.80
C PHE A 354 1.69 -1.68 12.59
N THR A 355 1.97 -2.38 13.68
CA THR A 355 1.88 -3.84 13.72
C THR A 355 0.41 -4.27 13.63
N ASP A 356 0.15 -5.49 13.17
CA ASP A 356 -1.21 -6.03 13.06
C ASP A 356 -1.95 -6.01 14.41
N GLU A 357 -1.23 -6.28 15.51
CA GLU A 357 -1.78 -6.21 16.87
C GLU A 357 -2.18 -4.78 17.26
N GLN A 358 -1.33 -3.78 16.98
CA GLN A 358 -1.65 -2.38 17.27
C GLN A 358 -2.83 -1.87 16.45
N LEU A 359 -2.86 -2.19 15.15
CA LEU A 359 -3.93 -1.78 14.25
C LEU A 359 -5.26 -2.43 14.63
N SER A 360 -5.25 -3.74 14.92
CA SER A 360 -6.43 -4.45 15.40
C SER A 360 -6.93 -3.90 16.74
N ALA A 361 -6.02 -3.62 17.68
CA ALA A 361 -6.38 -3.08 18.98
C ALA A 361 -6.96 -1.67 18.91
N ILE A 362 -6.37 -0.76 18.13
CA ILE A 362 -6.91 0.61 18.00
C ILE A 362 -8.26 0.62 17.30
N ILE A 363 -8.46 -0.23 16.27
CA ILE A 363 -9.75 -0.37 15.59
C ILE A 363 -10.80 -0.96 16.53
N THR A 364 -10.45 -2.01 17.28
CA THR A 364 -11.36 -2.63 18.26
C THR A 364 -11.74 -1.64 19.36
N PHE A 365 -10.76 -0.89 19.88
CA PHE A 365 -10.98 0.15 20.88
C PHE A 365 -11.88 1.28 20.34
N CYS A 366 -11.61 1.78 19.13
CA CYS A 366 -12.44 2.81 18.51
C CYS A 366 -13.83 2.30 18.06
N SER A 367 -14.03 0.99 17.95
CA SER A 367 -15.35 0.36 17.73
C SER A 367 -16.15 0.11 19.02
N ALA A 368 -15.59 0.44 20.19
CA ALA A 368 -16.24 0.21 21.47
C ALA A 368 -17.19 1.34 21.87
N SER A 369 -18.40 1.03 22.32
CA SER A 369 -19.31 2.04 22.85
C SER A 369 -20.22 1.50 23.94
N TYR A 370 -20.63 2.37 24.87
CA TYR A 370 -21.70 2.08 25.83
C TYR A 370 -23.09 2.40 25.27
N LEU A 371 -23.18 3.11 24.14
CA LEU A 371 -24.44 3.51 23.53
C LEU A 371 -25.17 2.30 22.95
N PRO A 372 -26.51 2.18 23.12
CA PRO A 372 -27.29 1.10 22.52
C PRO A 372 -27.21 1.09 20.98
N GLU A 373 -27.15 2.28 20.38
CA GLU A 373 -26.97 2.48 18.94
C GLU A 373 -25.71 3.32 18.70
N PHE A 374 -24.67 2.68 18.16
CA PHE A 374 -23.39 3.34 17.89
C PHE A 374 -23.43 4.09 16.55
N ASN A 375 -24.20 5.19 16.49
CA ASN A 375 -24.47 5.96 15.26
C ASN A 375 -23.95 7.42 15.31
N ASN A 376 -23.10 7.74 16.29
CA ASN A 376 -22.41 9.02 16.32
C ASN A 376 -21.34 9.09 15.20
N ALA A 377 -20.63 10.23 15.06
CA ALA A 377 -19.64 10.41 13.99
C ALA A 377 -18.57 9.29 13.96
N ARG A 378 -18.08 8.86 15.13
CA ARG A 378 -17.16 7.72 15.24
C ARG A 378 -17.83 6.41 14.80
N GLY A 379 -19.04 6.14 15.28
CA GLY A 379 -19.79 4.92 14.93
C GLY A 379 -20.13 4.79 13.44
N ARG A 380 -20.39 5.89 12.72
CA ARG A 380 -20.57 5.87 11.26
C ARG A 380 -19.26 5.73 10.49
N MET A 381 -18.16 6.21 11.05
CA MET A 381 -16.83 6.13 10.45
C MET A 381 -16.17 4.75 10.62
N MET A 382 -16.35 4.08 11.76
CA MET A 382 -15.67 2.82 12.06
C MET A 382 -15.93 1.67 11.05
N PRO A 383 -17.16 1.47 10.51
CA PRO A 383 -17.39 0.48 9.45
C PRO A 383 -16.51 0.72 8.22
N LEU A 384 -16.38 1.99 7.79
CA LEU A 384 -15.57 2.38 6.63
C LEU A 384 -14.08 2.14 6.92
N LEU A 385 -13.61 2.52 8.12
CA LEU A 385 -12.23 2.27 8.54
C LEU A 385 -11.91 0.78 8.61
N ALA A 386 -12.80 -0.04 9.19
CA ALA A 386 -12.62 -1.47 9.29
C ALA A 386 -12.55 -2.13 7.90
N GLU A 387 -13.43 -1.75 6.98
CA GLU A 387 -13.43 -2.18 5.57
C GLU A 387 -12.09 -1.85 4.88
N PHE A 388 -11.58 -0.62 5.04
CA PHE A 388 -10.31 -0.20 4.45
C PHE A 388 -9.11 -1.07 4.85
N TYR A 389 -9.09 -1.51 6.12
CA TYR A 389 -8.02 -2.37 6.65
C TYR A 389 -8.32 -3.87 6.51
N GLY A 390 -9.45 -4.25 5.90
CA GLY A 390 -9.84 -5.65 5.74
C GLY A 390 -10.19 -6.35 7.05
N ILE A 391 -10.66 -5.60 8.06
CA ILE A 391 -11.05 -6.12 9.37
C ILE A 391 -12.59 -6.19 9.44
N GLU A 392 -13.13 -7.29 9.96
CA GLU A 392 -14.57 -7.43 10.16
C GLU A 392 -15.06 -6.41 11.22
N TYR A 393 -15.96 -5.51 10.82
CA TYR A 393 -16.53 -4.53 11.74
C TYR A 393 -17.52 -5.18 12.70
N LYS A 394 -17.30 -4.99 14.01
CA LYS A 394 -18.24 -5.32 15.07
C LYS A 394 -18.22 -4.23 16.13
N THR A 395 -19.40 -3.74 16.51
CA THR A 395 -19.54 -2.88 17.70
C THR A 395 -19.16 -3.68 18.94
N VAL A 396 -18.31 -3.11 19.79
CA VAL A 396 -17.89 -3.73 21.05
C VAL A 396 -18.62 -3.06 22.22
N PRO A 397 -19.59 -3.74 22.87
CA PRO A 397 -20.25 -3.18 24.05
C PRO A 397 -19.23 -2.98 25.17
N THR A 398 -19.24 -1.81 25.81
CA THR A 398 -18.36 -1.51 26.94
C THR A 398 -19.05 -0.62 27.97
N ILE A 399 -18.36 -0.36 29.08
CA ILE A 399 -18.84 0.50 30.15
C ILE A 399 -18.80 1.98 29.74
N LYS A 400 -19.52 2.82 30.48
CA LYS A 400 -19.41 4.27 30.36
C LYS A 400 -18.11 4.76 31.01
N PHE A 401 -17.09 5.09 30.20
CA PHE A 401 -15.79 5.60 30.68
C PHE A 401 -15.77 7.09 31.07
N LYS A 402 -16.74 7.87 30.60
CA LYS A 402 -16.85 9.31 30.89
C LYS A 402 -18.33 9.70 31.01
N GLU A 403 -18.67 10.51 32.00
CA GLU A 403 -20.07 10.86 32.28
C GLU A 403 -20.70 11.80 31.24
N ASP A 404 -19.94 12.77 30.74
CA ASP A 404 -20.45 13.81 29.84
C ASP A 404 -20.56 13.33 28.39
N LYS A 405 -19.44 13.36 27.65
CA LYS A 405 -19.33 13.03 26.23
C LYS A 405 -18.37 11.86 26.05
N GLU A 406 -18.91 10.73 25.58
CA GLU A 406 -18.13 9.52 25.31
C GLU A 406 -16.92 9.80 24.40
N GLU A 407 -17.15 10.58 23.34
CA GLU A 407 -16.18 10.84 22.28
C GLU A 407 -14.90 11.51 22.77
N ASP A 408 -14.96 12.30 23.84
CA ASP A 408 -13.77 12.92 24.41
C ASP A 408 -12.76 11.86 24.91
N PHE A 409 -13.25 10.71 25.39
CA PHE A 409 -12.41 9.61 25.87
C PHE A 409 -11.66 8.94 24.71
N TYR A 410 -12.33 8.72 23.59
CA TYR A 410 -11.78 8.05 22.41
C TYR A 410 -11.03 8.98 21.46
N SER A 411 -11.19 10.30 21.60
CA SER A 411 -10.66 11.34 20.70
C SER A 411 -9.20 11.15 20.30
N SER A 412 -8.31 10.86 21.25
CA SER A 412 -6.88 10.67 20.97
C SER A 412 -6.59 9.49 20.04
N ALA A 413 -7.23 8.34 20.31
CA ALA A 413 -7.07 7.13 19.52
C ALA A 413 -7.76 7.26 18.16
N PHE A 414 -8.99 7.78 18.15
CA PHE A 414 -9.77 7.95 16.93
C PHE A 414 -9.10 8.94 15.96
N ASN A 415 -8.62 10.09 16.46
CA ASN A 415 -7.87 11.04 15.64
C ASN A 415 -6.58 10.44 15.07
N LEU A 416 -5.85 9.63 15.83
CA LEU A 416 -4.67 8.94 15.33
C LEU A 416 -5.03 7.94 14.22
N LEU A 417 -6.08 7.14 14.41
CA LEU A 417 -6.55 6.18 13.40
C LEU A 417 -6.97 6.89 12.11
N LEU A 418 -7.69 8.01 12.24
CA LEU A 418 -8.07 8.86 11.11
C LEU A 418 -6.85 9.39 10.35
N ASP A 419 -5.90 10.01 11.05
CA ASP A 419 -4.70 10.58 10.42
C ASP A 419 -3.83 9.52 9.77
N TYR A 420 -3.70 8.35 10.41
CA TYR A 420 -3.01 7.21 9.82
C TYR A 420 -3.73 6.68 8.57
N THR A 421 -5.06 6.69 8.56
CA THR A 421 -5.84 6.29 7.39
C THR A 421 -5.69 7.28 6.24
N LEU A 422 -5.74 8.59 6.52
CA LEU A 422 -5.46 9.62 5.51
C LEU A 422 -4.05 9.47 4.92
N TYR A 423 -3.05 9.20 5.76
CA TYR A 423 -1.71 8.91 5.30
C TYR A 423 -1.65 7.67 4.39
N LYS A 424 -2.33 6.57 4.77
CA LYS A 424 -2.36 5.36 3.93
C LYS A 424 -3.14 5.57 2.64
N LEU A 425 -4.19 6.39 2.65
CA LEU A 425 -4.92 6.80 1.46
C LEU A 425 -4.05 7.61 0.52
N SER A 426 -3.24 8.54 1.03
CA SER A 426 -2.34 9.36 0.19
C SER A 426 -1.22 8.58 -0.49
N GLN A 427 -1.11 7.26 -0.22
CA GLN A 427 -0.16 6.36 -0.88
C GLN A 427 -0.82 5.49 -1.95
N LYS A 428 -2.14 5.61 -2.16
CA LYS A 428 -2.87 4.84 -3.17
C LYS A 428 -2.66 5.42 -4.56
N ASP A 429 -2.69 4.55 -5.56
CA ASP A 429 -2.53 4.89 -6.96
C ASP A 429 -3.88 5.09 -7.66
N ILE A 430 -3.81 5.50 -8.93
CA ILE A 430 -4.95 5.78 -9.79
C ILE A 430 -5.86 4.55 -9.94
N GLU A 431 -5.29 3.35 -10.06
CA GLU A 431 -6.05 2.10 -10.22
C GLU A 431 -6.89 1.78 -8.97
N TRP A 432 -6.32 1.99 -7.78
CA TRP A 432 -7.04 1.81 -6.53
C TRP A 432 -8.19 2.81 -6.39
N VAL A 433 -7.96 4.09 -6.72
CA VAL A 433 -8.99 5.14 -6.64
C VAL A 433 -10.17 4.82 -7.56
N GLN A 434 -9.90 4.40 -8.80
CA GLN A 434 -10.95 4.02 -9.75
C GLN A 434 -11.79 2.84 -9.23
N SER A 435 -11.15 1.84 -8.63
CA SER A 435 -11.82 0.64 -8.13
C SER A 435 -12.61 0.89 -6.84
N ASN A 436 -12.24 1.91 -6.05
CA ASN A 436 -12.78 2.17 -4.71
C ASN A 436 -13.46 3.55 -4.58
N LYS A 437 -13.83 4.17 -5.70
CA LYS A 437 -14.37 5.55 -5.73
C LYS A 437 -15.60 5.74 -4.84
N VAL A 438 -16.52 4.76 -4.84
CA VAL A 438 -17.73 4.77 -4.00
C VAL A 438 -17.38 4.80 -2.52
N TRP A 439 -16.47 3.92 -2.10
CA TRP A 439 -16.01 3.86 -0.71
C TRP A 439 -15.31 5.15 -0.30
N LEU A 440 -14.41 5.67 -1.16
CA LEU A 440 -13.65 6.89 -0.88
C LEU A 440 -14.58 8.10 -0.69
N LYS A 441 -15.63 8.19 -1.51
CA LYS A 441 -16.66 9.22 -1.36
C LYS A 441 -17.36 9.12 -0.01
N SER A 442 -17.87 7.94 0.34
CA SER A 442 -18.53 7.73 1.64
C SER A 442 -17.61 8.02 2.83
N PHE A 443 -16.33 7.65 2.74
CA PHE A 443 -15.32 7.99 3.74
C PHE A 443 -15.15 9.50 3.90
N LEU A 444 -14.97 10.24 2.80
CA LEU A 444 -14.73 11.69 2.88
C LEU A 444 -15.96 12.49 3.30
N GLU A 445 -17.17 12.05 2.92
CA GLU A 445 -18.45 12.64 3.36
C GLU A 445 -18.63 12.52 4.88
N GLU A 446 -18.33 11.36 5.47
CA GLU A 446 -18.39 11.17 6.93
C GLU A 446 -17.18 11.78 7.65
N TYR A 447 -16.01 11.86 6.99
CA TYR A 447 -14.78 12.39 7.58
C TYR A 447 -14.88 13.90 7.80
N SER A 448 -15.36 14.63 6.79
CA SER A 448 -15.40 16.08 6.80
C SER A 448 -16.80 16.59 6.44
N PRO A 449 -17.81 16.36 7.30
CA PRO A 449 -19.11 16.97 7.11
C PRO A 449 -18.96 18.50 7.08
N LEU A 450 -19.87 19.20 6.39
CA LEU A 450 -19.83 20.65 6.17
C LEU A 450 -19.64 21.48 7.45
N THR A 451 -19.93 20.93 8.62
CA THR A 451 -19.84 21.56 9.94
C THR A 451 -18.48 21.41 10.65
N ASN A 452 -17.55 20.56 10.19
CA ASN A 452 -16.29 20.27 10.88
C ASN A 452 -15.06 20.90 10.18
N GLU A 453 -14.77 22.16 10.51
CA GLU A 453 -13.67 22.93 9.93
C GLU A 453 -12.26 22.39 10.24
N GLU A 454 -12.07 21.67 11.35
CA GLU A 454 -10.74 21.13 11.68
C GLU A 454 -10.35 19.99 10.74
N HIS A 455 -11.30 19.09 10.44
CA HIS A 455 -11.05 17.98 9.54
C HIS A 455 -10.82 18.46 8.09
N LYS A 456 -11.52 19.51 7.64
CA LYS A 456 -11.26 20.14 6.34
C LYS A 456 -9.81 20.60 6.20
N LYS A 457 -9.28 21.29 7.21
CA LYS A 457 -7.89 21.76 7.20
C LYS A 457 -6.88 20.62 7.10
N ARG A 458 -7.19 19.44 7.66
CA ARG A 458 -6.29 18.27 7.55
C ARG A 458 -6.20 17.73 6.12
N LEU A 459 -7.19 18.00 5.26
CA LEU A 459 -7.12 17.64 3.83
C LEU A 459 -6.12 18.51 3.04
N ASP A 460 -5.58 19.58 3.64
CA ASP A 460 -4.43 20.33 3.09
C ASP A 460 -3.07 19.68 3.41
N ASP A 461 -3.06 18.72 4.34
CA ASP A 461 -1.88 17.99 4.80
C ASP A 461 -1.74 16.60 4.17
N TYR A 462 -2.86 16.01 3.71
CA TYR A 462 -2.90 14.67 3.11
C TYR A 462 -3.55 14.70 1.73
N SER A 463 -2.84 14.16 0.73
CA SER A 463 -3.34 14.09 -0.65
C SER A 463 -4.37 12.96 -0.76
N VAL A 464 -5.66 13.26 -0.58
CA VAL A 464 -6.73 12.24 -0.53
C VAL A 464 -7.96 12.60 -1.36
N LEU A 465 -8.03 13.80 -1.94
CA LEU A 465 -9.13 14.20 -2.81
C LEU A 465 -8.76 13.87 -4.26
N PRO A 466 -9.58 13.10 -5.01
CA PRO A 466 -9.27 12.78 -6.39
C PRO A 466 -9.48 13.99 -7.31
N ASN A 467 -8.53 14.23 -8.21
CA ASN A 467 -8.73 15.09 -9.37
C ASN A 467 -9.51 14.36 -10.49
N GLN A 468 -9.81 15.04 -11.60
CA GLN A 468 -10.53 14.43 -12.74
C GLN A 468 -9.72 13.35 -13.48
N LYS A 469 -8.44 13.14 -13.14
CA LYS A 469 -7.62 12.02 -13.59
C LYS A 469 -7.54 10.87 -12.57
N ASN A 470 -8.27 10.97 -11.45
CA ASN A 470 -8.25 10.04 -10.31
C ASN A 470 -6.93 10.03 -9.52
N GLU A 471 -6.10 11.06 -9.67
CA GLU A 471 -4.91 11.23 -8.82
C GLU A 471 -5.33 11.91 -7.51
N LEU A 472 -4.82 11.43 -6.40
CA LEU A 472 -5.11 12.01 -5.09
C LEU A 472 -4.26 13.27 -4.88
N CYS A 473 -4.93 14.38 -4.59
CA CYS A 473 -4.34 15.71 -4.44
C CYS A 473 -4.70 16.31 -3.08
N LEU A 474 -3.94 17.34 -2.69
CA LEU A 474 -4.24 18.16 -1.51
C LEU A 474 -5.43 19.07 -1.82
N MET A 475 -6.25 19.37 -0.81
CA MET A 475 -7.40 20.27 -0.98
C MET A 475 -6.99 21.64 -1.56
N LYS A 476 -5.94 22.27 -1.02
CA LYS A 476 -5.39 23.55 -1.52
C LYS A 476 -4.91 23.55 -2.98
N ASP A 477 -4.64 22.39 -3.57
CA ASP A 477 -4.16 22.29 -4.94
C ASP A 477 -5.32 22.11 -5.95
N LEU A 478 -6.52 21.81 -5.45
CA LEU A 478 -7.71 21.54 -6.25
C LEU A 478 -8.63 22.75 -6.38
N HIS A 479 -9.33 22.79 -7.51
CA HIS A 479 -10.31 23.80 -7.85
C HIS A 479 -11.61 23.15 -8.35
N LYS A 480 -12.73 23.83 -8.19
CA LYS A 480 -14.01 23.47 -8.80
C LYS A 480 -14.07 24.04 -10.23
N ASN A 481 -14.41 23.22 -11.21
CA ASN A 481 -14.65 23.70 -12.57
C ASN A 481 -16.01 24.42 -12.62
N ASN A 482 -16.01 25.75 -12.77
CA ASN A 482 -17.24 26.54 -12.86
C ASN A 482 -17.58 26.90 -14.32
N GLY A 483 -17.74 25.88 -15.17
CA GLY A 483 -18.25 26.03 -16.54
C GLY A 483 -17.19 26.28 -17.62
N ILE A 484 -15.93 25.90 -17.39
CA ILE A 484 -14.87 26.00 -18.40
C ILE A 484 -15.08 24.95 -19.51
N PRO A 485 -15.21 25.35 -20.78
CA PRO A 485 -15.41 24.41 -21.88
C PRO A 485 -14.17 23.53 -22.13
N PRO A 486 -14.34 22.26 -22.58
CA PRO A 486 -13.23 21.36 -22.90
C PRO A 486 -12.22 21.95 -23.89
N GLU A 487 -12.70 22.67 -24.91
CA GLU A 487 -11.84 23.32 -25.91
C GLU A 487 -10.91 24.38 -25.28
N MET A 488 -11.40 25.14 -24.29
CA MET A 488 -10.58 26.11 -23.57
C MET A 488 -9.50 25.42 -22.73
N ALA A 489 -9.80 24.26 -22.12
CA ALA A 489 -8.82 23.45 -21.40
C ALA A 489 -7.72 22.90 -22.33
N ILE A 490 -8.07 22.45 -23.53
CA ILE A 490 -7.10 22.01 -24.56
C ILE A 490 -6.18 23.16 -24.98
N ILE A 491 -6.75 24.36 -25.20
CA ILE A 491 -5.97 25.56 -25.52
C ILE A 491 -5.02 25.90 -24.37
N TYR A 492 -5.50 25.87 -23.12
CA TYR A 492 -4.68 26.11 -21.94
C TYR A 492 -3.49 25.14 -21.86
N SER A 493 -3.74 23.85 -22.04
CA SER A 493 -2.69 22.81 -22.07
C SER A 493 -1.69 23.03 -23.19
N THR A 494 -2.14 23.41 -24.39
CA THR A 494 -1.25 23.68 -25.53
C THR A 494 -0.31 24.88 -25.29
N ILE A 495 -0.78 25.91 -24.59
CA ILE A 495 0.00 27.13 -24.32
C ILE A 495 0.94 26.96 -23.13
N PHE A 496 0.45 26.36 -22.04
CA PHE A 496 1.17 26.32 -20.76
C PHE A 496 1.81 24.96 -20.44
N GLY A 497 1.52 23.92 -21.23
CA GLY A 497 1.97 22.55 -20.97
C GLY A 497 1.37 21.92 -19.71
N LYS A 498 0.21 22.41 -19.26
CA LYS A 498 -0.47 21.99 -18.03
C LYS A 498 -1.91 21.61 -18.31
N ASP A 499 -2.32 20.45 -17.84
CA ASP A 499 -3.70 20.00 -17.97
C ASP A 499 -4.55 20.51 -16.80
N LEU A 500 -5.61 21.27 -17.08
CA LEU A 500 -6.49 21.77 -16.03
C LEU A 500 -7.22 20.64 -15.29
N HIS A 501 -7.44 19.49 -15.93
CA HIS A 501 -8.05 18.31 -15.31
C HIS A 501 -7.21 17.73 -14.16
N GLU A 502 -5.90 18.03 -14.11
CA GLU A 502 -5.04 17.66 -12.97
C GLU A 502 -5.31 18.52 -11.74
N SER A 503 -5.81 19.74 -11.94
CA SER A 503 -6.10 20.72 -10.89
C SER A 503 -7.58 20.83 -10.54
N TRP A 504 -8.46 20.14 -11.28
CA TRP A 504 -9.88 20.11 -11.00
C TRP A 504 -10.23 18.88 -10.19
N VAL A 505 -10.99 19.09 -9.12
CA VAL A 505 -11.54 17.98 -8.34
C VAL A 505 -12.47 17.13 -9.22
N ASP A 506 -12.52 15.83 -8.94
CA ASP A 506 -13.52 14.95 -9.52
C ASP A 506 -14.95 15.44 -9.17
N SER A 507 -15.85 15.41 -10.16
CA SER A 507 -17.22 15.94 -10.03
C SER A 507 -18.02 15.29 -8.89
N ASP A 508 -17.72 14.02 -8.56
CA ASP A 508 -18.43 13.30 -7.49
C ASP A 508 -18.07 13.81 -6.09
N PHE A 509 -16.99 14.60 -5.97
CA PHE A 509 -16.39 15.08 -4.72
C PHE A 509 -16.49 16.61 -4.55
N GLU A 510 -17.04 17.34 -5.53
CA GLU A 510 -17.11 18.82 -5.55
C GLU A 510 -17.85 19.45 -4.37
N ASP A 511 -18.80 18.72 -3.77
CA ASP A 511 -19.67 19.23 -2.71
C ASP A 511 -19.22 18.80 -1.30
N ILE A 512 -18.14 18.01 -1.19
CA ILE A 512 -17.61 17.52 0.09
C ILE A 512 -16.88 18.65 0.84
N VAL A 513 -16.09 19.45 0.10
CA VAL A 513 -15.29 20.54 0.65
C VAL A 513 -15.44 21.82 -0.17
N PRO A 514 -15.39 23.00 0.46
CA PRO A 514 -15.41 24.26 -0.26
C PRO A 514 -14.09 24.46 -1.00
N LEU A 515 -14.13 24.48 -2.34
CA LEU A 515 -12.96 24.69 -3.20
C LEU A 515 -13.02 26.04 -3.92
N ALA A 516 -11.86 26.58 -4.24
CA ALA A 516 -11.78 27.75 -5.11
C ALA A 516 -12.29 27.41 -6.51
N GLU A 517 -13.05 28.31 -7.12
CA GLU A 517 -13.59 28.08 -8.46
C GLU A 517 -12.62 28.54 -9.54
N ASN A 518 -12.51 27.78 -10.62
CA ASN A 518 -11.95 28.27 -11.87
C ASN A 518 -13.09 28.70 -12.78
N LYS A 519 -13.17 30.01 -13.03
CA LYS A 519 -14.14 30.61 -13.92
C LYS A 519 -13.56 30.77 -15.33
N PRO A 520 -14.38 30.65 -16.39
CA PRO A 520 -13.93 30.85 -17.76
C PRO A 520 -13.22 32.19 -17.99
N GLU A 521 -13.68 33.27 -17.37
CA GLU A 521 -13.12 34.62 -17.51
C GLU A 521 -11.67 34.67 -17.02
N ASP A 522 -11.38 34.03 -15.88
CA ASP A 522 -10.05 34.04 -15.26
C ASP A 522 -9.04 33.23 -16.08
N ILE A 523 -9.47 32.09 -16.61
CA ILE A 523 -8.64 31.22 -17.47
C ILE A 523 -8.44 31.88 -18.83
N ALA A 524 -9.49 32.42 -19.44
CA ALA A 524 -9.40 33.14 -20.71
C ALA A 524 -8.47 34.35 -20.60
N LYS A 525 -8.53 35.13 -19.53
CA LYS A 525 -7.63 36.26 -19.30
C LYS A 525 -6.16 35.84 -19.22
N LYS A 526 -5.86 34.70 -18.58
CA LYS A 526 -4.50 34.13 -18.53
C LYS A 526 -4.03 33.70 -19.93
N ILE A 527 -4.87 32.98 -20.67
CA ILE A 527 -4.61 32.57 -22.06
C ILE A 527 -4.38 33.80 -22.93
N GLU A 528 -5.30 34.76 -22.91
CA GLU A 528 -5.29 35.99 -23.70
C GLU A 528 -4.02 36.80 -23.44
N SER A 529 -3.61 36.95 -22.18
CA SER A 529 -2.38 37.66 -21.83
C SER A 529 -1.14 37.02 -22.46
N SER A 530 -1.06 35.69 -22.47
CA SER A 530 0.04 34.95 -23.11
C SER A 530 0.02 35.09 -24.63
N LEU A 531 -1.15 34.95 -25.25
CA LEU A 531 -1.33 35.11 -26.69
C LEU A 531 -1.00 36.53 -27.16
N VAL A 532 -1.46 37.55 -26.45
CA VAL A 532 -1.15 38.96 -26.77
C VAL A 532 0.35 39.23 -26.66
N ALA A 533 1.04 38.61 -25.70
CA ALA A 533 2.49 38.72 -25.58
C ALA A 533 3.23 38.02 -26.74
N ASP A 534 2.77 36.83 -27.16
CA ASP A 534 3.30 36.12 -28.34
C ASP A 534 3.10 36.95 -29.62
N MET A 535 1.90 37.52 -29.81
CA MET A 535 1.55 38.31 -30.99
C MET A 535 2.36 39.62 -31.15
N LYS A 536 2.99 40.12 -30.08
CA LYS A 536 3.90 41.28 -30.13
C LYS A 536 5.30 40.94 -30.65
N GLN A 537 5.66 39.65 -30.73
CA GLN A 537 6.96 39.21 -31.23
C GLN A 537 7.03 39.29 -32.77
N GLU A 538 8.24 39.20 -33.33
CA GLU A 538 8.44 39.12 -34.78
C GLU A 538 7.71 37.90 -35.36
N THR A 539 7.19 38.00 -36.59
CA THR A 539 6.35 36.97 -37.23
C THR A 539 6.99 35.59 -37.30
N LYS A 540 8.32 35.51 -37.35
CA LYS A 540 9.08 34.25 -37.39
C LYS A 540 9.15 33.53 -36.03
N ASP A 541 8.92 34.25 -34.93
CA ASP A 541 9.10 33.77 -33.56
C ASP A 541 7.76 33.46 -32.85
N ARG A 542 6.63 33.81 -33.48
CA ARG A 542 5.27 33.54 -32.98
C ARG A 542 4.97 32.05 -33.01
N LYS A 543 4.42 31.53 -31.90
CA LYS A 543 4.16 30.09 -31.72
C LYS A 543 2.68 29.73 -31.80
N PHE A 544 1.80 30.68 -31.49
CA PHE A 544 0.39 30.38 -31.23
C PHE A 544 -0.59 30.96 -32.26
N GLU A 545 -0.14 31.34 -33.46
CA GLU A 545 -0.99 31.96 -34.50
C GLU A 545 -2.21 31.10 -34.88
N LYS A 546 -2.06 29.77 -34.90
CA LYS A 546 -3.16 28.83 -35.16
C LYS A 546 -4.23 28.89 -34.06
N ILE A 547 -3.81 28.99 -32.80
CA ILE A 547 -4.70 29.07 -31.64
C ILE A 547 -5.47 30.38 -31.65
N VAL A 548 -4.80 31.51 -31.96
CA VAL A 548 -5.46 32.82 -32.08
C VAL A 548 -6.56 32.78 -33.15
N ARG A 549 -6.33 32.11 -34.28
CA ARG A 549 -7.37 31.93 -35.32
C ARG A 549 -8.55 31.12 -34.82
N THR A 550 -8.30 30.01 -34.12
CA THR A 550 -9.38 29.21 -33.51
C THR A 550 -10.23 30.05 -32.56
N ILE A 551 -9.60 30.86 -31.70
CA ILE A 551 -10.30 31.76 -30.78
C ILE A 551 -11.11 32.81 -31.56
N ILE A 552 -10.55 33.44 -32.60
CA ILE A 552 -11.27 34.44 -33.42
C ILE A 552 -12.50 33.83 -34.11
N LEU A 553 -12.39 32.61 -34.64
CA LEU A 553 -13.53 31.90 -35.23
C LEU A 553 -14.61 31.64 -34.16
N LYS A 554 -14.20 31.22 -32.96
CA LYS A 554 -15.12 30.98 -31.84
C LYS A 554 -15.80 32.25 -31.32
N ILE A 555 -15.10 33.38 -31.31
CA ILE A 555 -15.69 34.69 -30.98
C ILE A 555 -16.83 35.03 -31.95
N ALA A 556 -16.70 34.70 -33.24
CA ALA A 556 -17.76 34.93 -34.22
C ALA A 556 -18.99 34.02 -34.02
N GLU A 557 -18.79 32.84 -33.45
CA GLU A 557 -19.83 31.84 -33.21
C GLU A 557 -20.46 31.93 -31.80
N SER A 558 -19.77 32.52 -30.82
CA SER A 558 -20.14 32.48 -29.40
C SER A 558 -19.89 33.80 -28.69
N LYS A 559 -20.99 34.38 -28.19
CA LYS A 559 -20.97 35.61 -27.39
C LYS A 559 -20.16 35.47 -26.08
N ASN A 560 -20.14 34.28 -25.48
CA ASN A 560 -19.36 34.02 -24.28
C ASN A 560 -17.85 34.14 -24.56
N TRP A 561 -17.38 33.58 -25.68
CA TRP A 561 -15.97 33.69 -26.09
C TRP A 561 -15.60 35.13 -26.45
N GLU A 562 -16.54 35.90 -27.01
CA GLU A 562 -16.38 37.34 -27.24
C GLU A 562 -16.10 38.09 -25.93
N GLU A 563 -16.90 37.83 -24.88
CA GLU A 563 -16.75 38.46 -23.57
C GLU A 563 -15.48 37.99 -22.84
N TRP A 564 -15.14 36.70 -22.90
CA TRP A 564 -13.96 36.12 -22.26
C TRP A 564 -12.63 36.58 -22.89
N PHE A 565 -12.60 36.79 -24.21
CA PHE A 565 -11.41 37.18 -24.99
C PHE A 565 -11.55 38.58 -25.60
N SER A 566 -11.87 39.56 -24.75
CA SER A 566 -12.14 40.95 -25.16
C SER A 566 -10.99 41.62 -25.93
N GLN A 567 -9.72 41.43 -25.55
CA GLN A 567 -8.60 42.09 -26.24
C GLN A 567 -8.31 41.47 -27.60
N ILE A 568 -8.48 40.16 -27.73
CA ILE A 568 -8.38 39.46 -29.01
C ILE A 568 -9.56 39.86 -29.90
N ASN A 569 -10.78 40.01 -29.35
CA ASN A 569 -11.93 40.52 -30.09
C ASN A 569 -11.67 41.93 -30.64
N ASP A 570 -11.18 42.85 -29.81
CA ASP A 570 -10.87 44.23 -30.20
C ASP A 570 -9.81 44.29 -31.33
N LYS A 571 -8.84 43.37 -31.29
CA LYS A 571 -7.73 43.31 -32.24
C LYS A 571 -7.91 42.26 -33.33
N LYS A 572 -9.09 41.64 -33.47
CA LYS A 572 -9.30 40.49 -34.36
C LYS A 572 -8.95 40.82 -35.81
N ALA A 573 -9.32 42.00 -36.30
CA ALA A 573 -8.94 42.47 -37.63
C ALA A 573 -7.40 42.56 -37.77
N THR A 574 -6.73 43.21 -36.82
CA THR A 574 -5.27 43.36 -36.83
C THR A 574 -4.56 42.02 -36.78
N TYR A 575 -4.99 41.08 -35.93
CA TYR A 575 -4.39 39.76 -35.84
C TYR A 575 -4.64 38.91 -37.08
N THR A 576 -5.85 38.94 -37.66
CA THR A 576 -6.15 38.23 -38.92
C THR A 576 -5.27 38.70 -40.07
N PHE A 577 -5.01 40.02 -40.19
CA PHE A 577 -4.19 40.56 -41.28
C PHE A 577 -2.67 40.52 -41.02
N SER A 578 -2.21 40.72 -39.79
CA SER A 578 -0.77 40.84 -39.45
C SER A 578 0.01 39.51 -39.37
N MET A 579 -0.65 38.37 -39.65
CA MET A 579 -0.06 37.02 -39.60
C MET A 579 0.45 36.52 -40.98
N LYS A 580 0.39 37.33 -42.04
CA LYS A 580 0.85 36.96 -43.39
C LYS A 580 1.73 38.05 -43.99
N SER A 581 2.69 37.65 -44.83
CA SER A 581 3.56 38.59 -45.54
C SER A 581 2.75 39.46 -46.52
N GLY A 582 3.25 40.64 -46.89
CA GLY A 582 2.53 41.58 -47.77
C GLY A 582 2.08 40.99 -49.12
N LYS A 583 2.79 39.98 -49.64
CA LYS A 583 2.38 39.24 -50.86
C LYS A 583 1.16 38.34 -50.58
N ALA A 584 1.17 37.62 -49.46
CA ALA A 584 0.07 36.75 -49.06
C ALA A 584 -1.18 37.55 -48.65
N GLN A 585 -1.03 38.76 -48.10
CA GLN A 585 -2.16 39.67 -47.84
C GLN A 585 -2.86 40.08 -49.14
N LYS A 586 -2.10 40.45 -50.19
CA LYS A 586 -2.69 40.77 -51.51
C LYS A 586 -3.44 39.58 -52.10
N SER A 587 -2.85 38.38 -52.04
CA SER A 587 -3.53 37.16 -52.51
C SER A 587 -4.79 36.84 -51.71
N LEU A 588 -4.80 37.10 -50.39
CA LEU A 588 -6.00 36.96 -49.55
C LEU A 588 -7.13 37.90 -50.00
N PHE A 589 -6.82 39.16 -50.31
CA PHE A 589 -7.83 40.09 -50.83
C PHE A 589 -8.40 39.62 -52.17
N SER A 590 -7.56 39.15 -53.10
CA SER A 590 -8.04 38.59 -54.37
C SER A 590 -8.87 37.32 -54.19
N LEU A 591 -8.61 36.51 -53.17
CA LEU A 591 -9.42 35.33 -52.84
C LEU A 591 -10.77 35.70 -52.20
N MET A 592 -10.84 36.83 -51.46
CA MET A 592 -12.09 37.31 -50.87
C MET A 592 -13.09 37.84 -51.91
N ASP A 593 -12.63 38.14 -53.13
CA ASP A 593 -13.50 38.54 -54.24
C ASP A 593 -14.16 37.33 -54.95
N ILE A 594 -13.82 36.10 -54.54
CA ILE A 594 -14.43 34.85 -55.04
C ILE A 594 -15.73 34.59 -54.27
N GLU A 595 -16.76 34.09 -54.96
CA GLU A 595 -18.02 33.65 -54.33
C GLU A 595 -17.79 32.62 -53.21
N ASP A 596 -18.56 32.73 -52.12
CA ASP A 596 -18.40 31.93 -50.89
C ASP A 596 -18.34 30.42 -51.16
N ASP A 597 -19.21 29.89 -52.03
CA ASP A 597 -19.24 28.47 -52.39
C ASP A 597 -17.95 28.02 -53.10
N ASN A 598 -17.37 28.87 -53.92
CA ASN A 598 -16.13 28.58 -54.63
C ASN A 598 -14.91 28.72 -53.71
N LEU A 599 -14.94 29.66 -52.76
CA LEU A 599 -13.93 29.80 -51.73
C LEU A 599 -13.92 28.59 -50.77
N ASP A 600 -15.10 28.10 -50.37
CA ASP A 600 -15.24 26.86 -49.59
C ASP A 600 -14.73 25.63 -50.34
N ARG A 601 -15.01 25.52 -51.64
CA ARG A 601 -14.45 24.45 -52.49
C ARG A 601 -12.92 24.52 -52.56
N LEU A 602 -12.34 25.72 -52.69
CA LEU A 602 -10.88 25.94 -52.64
C LEU A 602 -10.27 25.54 -51.29
N ALA A 603 -10.93 25.89 -50.18
CA ALA A 603 -10.51 25.49 -48.83
C ALA A 603 -10.57 23.96 -48.64
N LYS A 604 -11.63 23.31 -49.11
CA LYS A 604 -11.74 21.83 -49.09
C LYS A 604 -10.69 21.13 -49.95
N LEU A 605 -10.26 21.77 -51.04
CA LEU A 605 -9.17 21.25 -51.88
C LEU A 605 -7.83 21.31 -51.15
N THR A 606 -7.56 22.35 -50.35
CA THR A 606 -6.35 22.39 -49.50
C THR A 606 -6.30 21.29 -48.44
N GLU A 607 -7.44 20.79 -47.97
CA GLU A 607 -7.52 19.74 -46.93
C GLU A 607 -7.30 18.31 -47.47
N LYS A 608 -7.51 18.07 -48.77
CA LYS A 608 -7.52 16.72 -49.38
C LYS A 608 -6.19 16.23 -49.98
N GLY A 609 -5.09 16.98 -49.84
CA GLY A 609 -3.73 16.56 -50.25
C GLY A 609 -3.11 17.37 -51.41
N SER A 610 -1.79 17.23 -51.57
CA SER A 610 -0.81 18.07 -52.31
C SER A 610 -1.36 19.03 -53.38
N ILE A 611 -1.73 20.23 -52.94
CA ILE A 611 -2.18 21.36 -53.77
C ILE A 611 -1.23 21.69 -54.94
N ASN A 612 0.08 21.48 -54.75
CA ASN A 612 1.08 21.71 -55.79
C ASN A 612 0.82 20.85 -57.04
N ILE A 613 0.44 19.58 -56.87
CA ILE A 613 0.21 18.66 -58.00
C ILE A 613 -1.05 19.05 -58.80
N MET A 614 -2.04 19.68 -58.14
CA MET A 614 -3.25 20.15 -58.83
C MET A 614 -2.98 21.41 -59.65
N LEU A 615 -2.19 22.34 -59.12
CA LEU A 615 -1.81 23.56 -59.85
C LEU A 615 -1.04 23.21 -61.13
N ASP A 616 -0.06 22.31 -61.05
CA ASP A 616 0.73 21.86 -62.21
C ASP A 616 -0.14 21.24 -63.33
N LYS A 617 -1.23 20.53 -62.96
CA LYS A 617 -2.15 19.92 -63.94
C LYS A 617 -3.04 20.95 -64.62
N MET A 618 -3.50 21.97 -63.90
CA MET A 618 -4.37 23.01 -64.46
C MET A 618 -3.62 23.88 -65.48
N GLU A 619 -2.36 24.22 -65.19
CA GLU A 619 -1.52 24.99 -66.12
C GLU A 619 -1.29 24.22 -67.44
N ARG A 620 -1.01 22.91 -67.36
CA ARG A 620 -0.77 22.07 -68.54
C ARG A 620 -2.01 21.86 -69.42
N GLN A 621 -3.21 21.87 -68.84
CA GLN A 621 -4.46 21.73 -69.58
C GLN A 621 -4.73 22.96 -70.47
N GLN A 622 -4.36 24.15 -70.00
CA GLN A 622 -4.56 25.40 -70.72
C GLN A 622 -3.66 25.53 -71.95
N GLU A 623 -2.42 25.02 -71.89
CA GLU A 623 -1.51 24.97 -73.04
C GLU A 623 -2.05 24.07 -74.16
N LEU A 624 -2.66 22.92 -73.82
CA LEU A 624 -3.21 21.96 -74.78
C LEU A 624 -4.42 22.48 -75.56
N GLU A 625 -5.24 23.34 -74.96
CA GLU A 625 -6.38 23.97 -75.64
C GLU A 625 -5.92 24.94 -76.74
N TYR A 626 -4.85 25.70 -76.46
CA TYR A 626 -4.26 26.65 -77.41
C TYR A 626 -3.63 25.95 -78.64
N GLU A 627 -2.99 24.80 -78.46
CA GLU A 627 -2.37 24.04 -79.57
C GLU A 627 -3.39 23.45 -80.57
N ASN A 628 -4.59 23.11 -80.11
CA ASN A 628 -5.63 22.52 -80.95
C ASN A 628 -6.29 23.53 -81.90
N GLU A 629 -6.42 24.80 -81.50
CA GLU A 629 -7.05 25.84 -82.30
C GLU A 629 -6.24 26.18 -83.56
N ALA A 630 -4.91 26.26 -83.44
CA ALA A 630 -4.01 26.56 -84.55
C ALA A 630 -3.97 25.46 -85.64
N ARG A 631 -4.02 24.18 -85.24
CA ARG A 631 -4.01 23.05 -86.19
C ARG A 631 -5.20 23.07 -87.14
N PHE A 632 -6.39 23.46 -86.68
CA PHE A 632 -7.60 23.48 -87.49
C PHE A 632 -7.50 24.43 -88.69
N ASN A 633 -6.95 25.64 -88.48
CA ASN A 633 -6.86 26.65 -89.53
C ASN A 633 -5.90 26.24 -90.66
N HIS A 634 -4.80 25.56 -90.33
CA HIS A 634 -3.87 25.00 -91.31
C HIS A 634 -4.50 23.94 -92.21
N LEU A 635 -5.29 23.02 -91.63
CA LEU A 635 -6.00 21.96 -92.37
C LEU A 635 -6.97 22.55 -93.38
N HIS A 636 -7.76 23.54 -92.94
CA HIS A 636 -8.74 24.19 -93.80
C HIS A 636 -8.10 24.91 -94.99
N ALA A 637 -6.99 25.62 -94.77
CA ALA A 637 -6.24 26.33 -95.81
C ALA A 637 -5.74 25.40 -96.93
N ILE A 638 -5.10 24.28 -96.56
CA ILE A 638 -4.55 23.31 -97.52
C ILE A 638 -5.66 22.59 -98.28
N GLY A 639 -6.67 22.08 -97.57
CA GLY A 639 -7.78 21.36 -98.18
C GLY A 639 -8.56 22.20 -99.18
N LYS A 640 -8.85 23.46 -98.83
CA LYS A 640 -9.52 24.41 -99.71
C LYS A 640 -8.69 24.73 -100.96
N HIS A 641 -7.38 24.92 -100.83
CA HIS A 641 -6.50 25.16 -101.97
C HIS A 641 -6.48 23.98 -102.96
N ILE A 642 -6.49 22.73 -102.44
CA ILE A 642 -6.61 21.53 -103.27
C ILE A 642 -7.96 21.50 -104.00
N GLU A 643 -9.05 21.76 -103.29
CA GLU A 643 -10.40 21.77 -103.85
C GLU A 643 -10.57 22.80 -104.96
N ASP A 644 -10.19 24.06 -104.70
CA ASP A 644 -10.34 25.18 -105.63
C ASP A 644 -9.54 24.93 -106.90
N THR A 645 -8.28 24.49 -106.77
CA THR A 645 -7.40 24.25 -107.92
C THR A 645 -7.87 23.08 -108.79
N LEU A 646 -8.35 21.99 -108.17
CA LEU A 646 -8.83 20.83 -108.92
C LEU A 646 -10.18 21.10 -109.60
N ARG A 647 -11.09 21.83 -108.94
CA ARG A 647 -12.36 22.25 -109.53
C ARG A 647 -12.19 23.17 -110.73
N GLU A 648 -11.22 24.10 -110.67
CA GLU A 648 -10.90 24.98 -111.80
C GLU A 648 -10.42 24.19 -113.02
N LYS A 649 -9.60 23.15 -112.82
CA LYS A 649 -8.96 22.39 -113.91
C LYS A 649 -9.79 21.24 -114.49
N ILE A 650 -10.68 20.64 -113.71
CA ILE A 650 -11.42 19.41 -114.09
C ILE A 650 -12.93 19.65 -114.19
N GLY A 651 -13.49 20.54 -113.35
CA GLY A 651 -14.93 20.86 -113.30
C GLY A 651 -15.49 20.81 -111.88
N SER A 652 -16.31 21.81 -111.52
CA SER A 652 -16.83 22.01 -110.16
C SER A 652 -17.67 20.86 -109.62
N ASP A 653 -18.43 20.20 -110.48
CA ASP A 653 -19.49 19.26 -110.09
C ASP A 653 -19.00 17.80 -109.96
N LEU A 654 -17.73 17.57 -110.30
CA LEU A 654 -17.12 16.24 -110.34
C LEU A 654 -16.20 15.96 -109.16
N ILE A 655 -15.83 16.98 -108.37
CA ILE A 655 -14.79 16.89 -107.33
C ILE A 655 -15.31 17.40 -105.99
N GLN A 656 -15.04 16.62 -104.95
CA GLN A 656 -15.27 16.97 -103.55
C GLN A 656 -13.99 16.72 -102.75
N VAL A 657 -13.62 17.67 -101.90
CA VAL A 657 -12.54 17.52 -100.92
C VAL A 657 -13.16 17.65 -99.54
N ASP A 658 -13.13 16.59 -98.76
CA ASP A 658 -13.65 16.64 -97.39
C ASP A 658 -12.54 17.08 -96.42
N ASN A 659 -12.84 18.09 -95.59
CA ASN A 659 -11.99 18.60 -94.51
C ASN A 659 -12.65 18.34 -93.14
N PRO A 660 -11.91 18.34 -92.01
CA PRO A 660 -12.48 18.10 -90.69
C PRO A 660 -13.44 19.22 -90.26
N MET A 661 -14.55 18.89 -89.58
CA MET A 661 -15.53 19.85 -89.06
C MET A 661 -15.38 20.06 -87.54
N ARG A 662 -15.63 21.28 -87.05
CA ARG A 662 -15.73 21.57 -85.60
C ARG A 662 -17.13 21.21 -85.08
N THR A 663 -17.21 20.68 -83.86
CA THR A 663 -18.44 20.66 -83.05
C THR A 663 -18.40 21.75 -81.97
N GLU A 664 -19.57 22.21 -81.51
CA GLU A 664 -19.70 23.17 -80.40
C GLU A 664 -19.00 22.62 -79.15
N GLY A 665 -17.79 23.11 -78.88
CA GLY A 665 -16.91 22.61 -77.80
C GLY A 665 -15.42 22.52 -78.15
N ASN A 666 -14.95 23.18 -79.21
CA ASN A 666 -13.52 23.31 -79.60
C ASN A 666 -12.74 21.99 -79.82
N THR A 667 -13.44 20.86 -79.94
CA THR A 667 -12.83 19.55 -80.23
C THR A 667 -13.08 19.16 -81.68
N ILE A 668 -12.01 18.84 -82.41
CA ILE A 668 -12.06 18.34 -83.80
C ILE A 668 -12.61 16.91 -83.75
N VAL A 669 -13.64 16.61 -84.54
CA VAL A 669 -14.23 15.25 -84.59
C VAL A 669 -13.26 14.30 -85.31
N GLU A 670 -12.66 13.35 -84.58
CA GLU A 670 -11.61 12.45 -85.11
C GLU A 670 -12.11 11.33 -86.06
N ASP A 671 -13.42 11.08 -86.18
CA ASP A 671 -13.90 9.79 -86.71
C ASP A 671 -14.78 9.81 -87.97
N VAL A 672 -14.86 10.93 -88.70
CA VAL A 672 -15.69 11.00 -89.93
C VAL A 672 -14.91 10.60 -91.20
N GLN A 673 -13.58 10.70 -91.20
CA GLN A 673 -12.72 10.53 -92.40
C GLN A 673 -11.74 9.36 -92.32
N ASN A 674 -12.12 8.29 -91.60
CA ASN A 674 -11.25 7.15 -91.34
C ASN A 674 -9.83 7.51 -90.83
N GLY A 675 -9.74 8.60 -90.04
CA GLY A 675 -8.51 9.09 -89.39
C GLY A 675 -7.49 9.77 -90.31
N GLN A 676 -7.89 10.20 -91.51
CA GLN A 676 -7.06 11.03 -92.40
C GLN A 676 -7.55 12.48 -92.37
N ASP A 677 -6.63 13.44 -92.52
CA ASP A 677 -6.97 14.86 -92.43
C ASP A 677 -7.75 15.41 -93.64
N ILE A 678 -7.46 14.94 -94.87
CA ILE A 678 -8.10 15.42 -96.11
C ILE A 678 -8.32 14.23 -97.07
N VAL A 679 -9.52 14.12 -97.66
CA VAL A 679 -9.86 13.07 -98.64
C VAL A 679 -10.40 13.69 -99.92
N VAL A 680 -9.80 13.36 -101.07
CA VAL A 680 -10.23 13.81 -102.40
C VAL A 680 -11.10 12.74 -103.05
N ARG A 681 -12.31 13.13 -103.46
CA ARG A 681 -13.33 12.26 -104.05
C ARG A 681 -13.75 12.74 -105.43
N ILE A 682 -14.12 11.79 -106.27
CA ILE A 682 -14.76 12.06 -107.56
C ILE A 682 -16.16 11.46 -107.63
N LYS A 683 -17.03 12.10 -108.40
CA LYS A 683 -18.40 11.64 -108.59
C LYS A 683 -18.48 10.54 -109.66
N ASN A 684 -19.04 9.40 -109.31
CA ASN A 684 -19.32 8.28 -110.22
C ASN A 684 -20.82 7.92 -110.13
N GLY A 685 -21.63 8.46 -111.04
CA GLY A 685 -23.10 8.34 -110.95
C GLY A 685 -23.65 9.10 -109.75
N GLU A 686 -24.36 8.38 -108.86
CA GLU A 686 -24.87 8.93 -107.59
C GLU A 686 -23.91 8.75 -106.41
N GLU A 687 -22.81 8.00 -106.58
CA GLU A 687 -21.84 7.72 -105.50
C GLU A 687 -20.56 8.56 -105.64
N TRP A 688 -19.92 8.84 -104.51
CA TRP A 688 -18.61 9.46 -104.43
C TRP A 688 -17.54 8.41 -104.15
N VAL A 689 -16.46 8.44 -104.94
CA VAL A 689 -15.36 7.48 -104.84
C VAL A 689 -14.11 8.21 -104.36
N ASP A 690 -13.49 7.71 -103.29
CA ASP A 690 -12.18 8.20 -102.80
C ASP A 690 -11.09 7.91 -103.84
N ILE A 691 -10.28 8.93 -104.17
CA ILE A 691 -9.21 8.83 -105.17
C ILE A 691 -7.84 9.13 -104.57
N PHE A 692 -7.77 9.98 -103.55
CA PHE A 692 -6.51 10.38 -102.96
C PHE A 692 -6.68 10.81 -101.49
N TYR A 693 -5.72 10.48 -100.66
CA TYR A 693 -5.69 10.79 -99.23
C TYR A 693 -4.51 11.71 -98.91
N VAL A 694 -4.74 12.74 -98.11
CA VAL A 694 -3.71 13.69 -97.68
C VAL A 694 -3.76 13.84 -96.16
N GLU A 695 -2.60 13.68 -95.53
CA GLU A 695 -2.41 13.90 -94.10
C GLU A 695 -1.52 15.13 -93.89
N VAL A 696 -1.81 15.95 -92.88
CA VAL A 696 -1.13 17.23 -92.68
C VAL A 696 -0.63 17.34 -91.24
N LYS A 697 0.67 17.57 -91.07
CA LYS A 697 1.28 17.81 -89.77
C LYS A 697 1.79 19.25 -89.67
N SER A 698 1.28 20.02 -88.71
CA SER A 698 1.84 21.34 -88.38
C SER A 698 2.92 21.18 -87.31
N LYS A 699 4.12 21.73 -87.54
CA LYS A 699 5.25 21.63 -86.60
C LYS A 699 5.98 22.97 -86.48
N TRP A 700 6.06 23.52 -85.26
CA TRP A 700 6.86 24.71 -84.92
C TRP A 700 8.18 24.37 -84.20
N ASP A 701 8.32 23.12 -83.75
CA ASP A 701 9.54 22.51 -83.25
C ASP A 701 9.56 21.01 -83.61
N PHE A 702 10.74 20.46 -83.86
CA PHE A 702 10.99 19.04 -84.13
C PHE A 702 11.77 18.36 -83.00
N SER A 703 11.81 18.94 -81.80
CA SER A 703 12.25 18.22 -80.58
C SER A 703 11.52 16.88 -80.41
N GLU A 704 10.24 16.83 -80.81
CA GLU A 704 9.54 15.60 -81.12
C GLU A 704 9.30 15.43 -82.63
N PRO A 705 9.58 14.25 -83.22
CA PRO A 705 9.34 14.00 -84.63
C PRO A 705 7.86 14.13 -84.99
N ALA A 706 7.57 14.36 -86.28
CA ALA A 706 6.20 14.24 -86.79
C ALA A 706 5.81 12.76 -86.76
N HIS A 707 4.67 12.44 -86.15
CA HIS A 707 4.20 11.07 -86.03
C HIS A 707 2.95 10.85 -86.86
N MET A 708 2.84 9.70 -87.53
CA MET A 708 1.57 9.20 -88.05
C MET A 708 1.06 8.10 -87.14
N SER A 709 -0.25 8.14 -86.85
CA SER A 709 -0.92 7.11 -86.05
C SER A 709 -0.99 5.78 -86.80
N THR A 710 -1.28 4.69 -86.10
CA THR A 710 -1.46 3.35 -86.70
C THR A 710 -2.41 3.38 -87.89
N ARG A 711 -3.52 4.13 -87.80
CA ARG A 711 -4.54 4.24 -88.86
C ARG A 711 -4.03 4.98 -90.09
N GLN A 712 -3.28 6.06 -89.89
CA GLN A 712 -2.65 6.85 -90.96
C GLN A 712 -1.57 6.05 -91.69
N VAL A 713 -0.71 5.37 -90.93
CA VAL A 713 0.35 4.50 -91.47
C VAL A 713 -0.26 3.33 -92.26
N ARG A 714 -1.36 2.73 -91.77
CA ARG A 714 -2.12 1.71 -92.51
C ARG A 714 -2.66 2.24 -93.82
N MET A 715 -3.27 3.42 -93.80
CA MET A 715 -3.91 3.98 -95.00
C MET A 715 -2.90 4.33 -96.08
N ALA A 716 -1.77 4.94 -95.71
CA ALA A 716 -0.67 5.18 -96.63
C ALA A 716 -0.13 3.89 -97.26
N ALA A 717 0.00 2.83 -96.47
CA ALA A 717 0.50 1.54 -96.95
C ALA A 717 -0.50 0.79 -97.85
N LEU A 718 -1.81 0.86 -97.59
CA LEU A 718 -2.84 0.26 -98.45
C LEU A 718 -2.97 0.98 -99.81
N HIS A 719 -2.70 2.28 -99.81
CA HIS A 719 -2.85 3.17 -100.96
C HIS A 719 -1.49 3.79 -101.36
N PRO A 720 -0.49 2.97 -101.74
CA PRO A 720 0.91 3.43 -101.84
C PRO A 720 1.12 4.59 -102.82
N ASN A 721 0.28 4.64 -103.87
CA ASN A 721 0.34 5.62 -104.95
C ASN A 721 -0.79 6.68 -104.85
N GLU A 722 -1.56 6.69 -103.76
CA GLU A 722 -2.80 7.49 -103.58
C GLU A 722 -2.79 8.23 -102.24
N TYR A 723 -1.60 8.42 -101.68
CA TYR A 723 -1.42 9.00 -100.36
C TYR A 723 -0.26 9.99 -100.35
N ALA A 724 -0.47 11.15 -99.74
CA ALA A 724 0.58 12.14 -99.49
C ALA A 724 0.58 12.60 -98.03
N LEU A 725 1.78 12.89 -97.52
CA LEU A 725 1.96 13.48 -96.20
C LEU A 725 2.53 14.88 -96.33
N CYS A 726 1.74 15.88 -95.97
CA CYS A 726 2.12 17.28 -95.90
C CYS A 726 2.66 17.62 -94.52
N CYS A 727 3.69 18.46 -94.48
CA CYS A 727 4.16 19.09 -93.26
C CYS A 727 4.20 20.60 -93.44
N VAL A 728 3.45 21.31 -92.60
CA VAL A 728 3.53 22.78 -92.47
C VAL A 728 4.67 23.09 -91.50
N ASP A 729 5.81 23.49 -92.05
CA ASP A 729 7.02 23.78 -91.29
C ASP A 729 7.02 25.22 -90.78
N LEU A 730 6.54 25.40 -89.54
CA LEU A 730 6.35 26.69 -88.89
C LEU A 730 7.52 27.07 -87.99
N ARG A 731 8.68 26.38 -88.07
CA ARG A 731 9.86 26.69 -87.23
C ARG A 731 10.28 28.16 -87.32
N LYS A 732 10.09 28.80 -88.48
CA LYS A 732 10.39 30.22 -88.71
C LYS A 732 9.36 31.17 -88.09
N HIS A 733 8.15 30.70 -87.81
CA HIS A 733 7.00 31.46 -87.31
C HIS A 733 6.60 31.08 -85.86
N LYS A 734 7.42 30.31 -85.14
CA LYS A 734 7.10 29.76 -83.80
C LYS A 734 6.78 30.77 -82.69
N HIS A 735 7.00 32.06 -82.94
CA HIS A 735 6.73 33.16 -81.99
C HIS A 735 5.60 34.08 -82.46
N GLU A 736 4.94 33.73 -83.55
CA GLU A 736 3.78 34.43 -84.08
C GLU A 736 2.49 33.78 -83.58
N ASP A 737 1.36 34.42 -83.86
CA ASP A 737 0.04 33.85 -83.59
C ASP A 737 -0.24 32.73 -84.60
N LEU A 738 0.10 31.50 -84.20
CA LEU A 738 -0.04 30.30 -85.02
C LEU A 738 -1.51 30.01 -85.39
N GLU A 739 -2.49 30.55 -84.66
CA GLU A 739 -3.90 30.40 -85.00
C GLU A 739 -4.26 31.24 -86.22
N ASN A 740 -3.76 32.47 -86.31
CA ASN A 740 -4.20 33.45 -87.31
C ASN A 740 -3.21 33.69 -88.46
N LEU A 741 -2.40 32.68 -88.80
CA LEU A 741 -1.45 32.78 -89.92
C LEU A 741 -2.17 32.95 -91.28
N PRO A 742 -1.70 33.87 -92.16
CA PRO A 742 -2.22 34.01 -93.52
C PRO A 742 -2.12 32.71 -94.33
N THR A 743 -3.16 32.42 -95.12
CA THR A 743 -3.25 31.24 -95.99
C THR A 743 -2.03 31.09 -96.90
N GLU A 744 -1.52 32.19 -97.45
CA GLU A 744 -0.35 32.19 -98.34
C GLU A 744 0.90 31.67 -97.63
N ILE A 745 1.08 32.02 -96.36
CA ILE A 745 2.22 31.57 -95.53
C ILE A 745 2.07 30.08 -95.23
N ILE A 746 0.84 29.63 -94.91
CA ILE A 746 0.56 28.21 -94.65
C ILE A 746 0.93 27.38 -95.89
N LEU A 747 0.50 27.82 -97.08
CA LEU A 747 0.80 27.13 -98.33
C LEU A 747 2.30 27.16 -98.67
N GLU A 748 2.98 28.30 -98.51
CA GLU A 748 4.44 28.42 -98.75
C GLU A 748 5.26 27.54 -97.80
N CYS A 749 4.82 27.41 -96.55
CA CYS A 749 5.49 26.58 -95.54
C CYS A 749 5.13 25.09 -95.64
N THR A 750 4.26 24.69 -96.58
CA THR A 750 3.83 23.30 -96.74
C THR A 750 4.75 22.54 -97.68
N ASN A 751 5.47 21.57 -97.13
CA ASN A 751 6.25 20.61 -97.90
C ASN A 751 5.51 19.27 -97.98
N VAL A 752 5.52 18.63 -99.15
CA VAL A 752 4.78 17.38 -99.39
C VAL A 752 5.74 16.21 -99.55
N LYS A 753 5.54 15.14 -98.79
CA LYS A 753 6.22 13.87 -99.03
C LYS A 753 5.36 12.96 -99.93
N MET A 754 5.60 13.03 -101.24
CA MET A 754 5.01 12.09 -102.19
C MET A 754 5.66 10.70 -102.04
N GLY A 755 4.90 9.65 -102.36
CA GLY A 755 5.38 8.26 -102.34
C GLY A 755 5.67 7.72 -100.93
N ILE A 756 5.19 8.38 -99.86
CA ILE A 756 5.34 7.87 -98.49
C ILE A 756 4.69 6.49 -98.33
N GLY A 757 3.58 6.25 -99.03
CA GLY A 757 2.92 4.97 -99.06
C GLY A 757 3.76 3.85 -99.71
N GLU A 758 4.51 4.15 -100.78
CA GLU A 758 5.47 3.20 -101.38
C GLU A 758 6.62 2.85 -100.43
N ILE A 759 7.05 3.78 -99.58
CA ILE A 759 8.09 3.55 -98.56
C ILE A 759 7.54 2.67 -97.43
N LEU A 760 6.32 2.94 -96.99
CA LEU A 760 5.69 2.26 -95.87
C LEU A 760 5.14 0.87 -96.23
N ASN A 761 4.65 0.68 -97.47
CA ASN A 761 4.01 -0.57 -97.91
C ASN A 761 4.91 -1.81 -97.70
N PRO A 762 6.19 -1.85 -98.13
CA PRO A 762 7.07 -3.00 -97.88
C PRO A 762 7.27 -3.31 -96.39
N MET A 763 7.27 -2.28 -95.54
CA MET A 763 7.46 -2.43 -94.09
C MET A 763 6.22 -3.01 -93.40
N LEU A 764 5.03 -2.79 -93.98
CA LEU A 764 3.73 -3.14 -93.38
C LEU A 764 3.03 -4.29 -94.11
N LYS A 765 3.54 -4.73 -95.26
CA LYS A 765 2.91 -5.74 -96.13
C LYS A 765 2.52 -7.01 -95.36
N ALA A 766 3.41 -7.52 -94.52
CA ALA A 766 3.12 -8.71 -93.70
C ALA A 766 2.02 -8.46 -92.64
N ILE A 767 1.92 -7.24 -92.11
CA ILE A 767 0.89 -6.86 -91.13
C ILE A 767 -0.48 -6.74 -91.83
N LEU A 768 -0.51 -6.08 -93.00
CA LEU A 768 -1.73 -5.93 -93.81
C LEU A 768 -2.24 -7.28 -94.35
N GLU A 769 -1.34 -8.18 -94.78
CA GLU A 769 -1.70 -9.54 -95.21
C GLU A 769 -2.23 -10.40 -94.05
N ALA A 770 -1.71 -10.21 -92.83
CA ALA A 770 -2.22 -10.88 -91.64
C ALA A 770 -3.61 -10.33 -91.23
N ASP A 771 -3.86 -9.03 -91.41
CA ASP A 771 -5.15 -8.41 -91.13
C ASP A 771 -6.29 -8.93 -92.05
N ASN A 772 -5.96 -9.48 -93.24
CA ASN A 772 -6.93 -10.04 -94.19
C ASN A 772 -7.23 -11.55 -94.01
N ARG A 773 -6.65 -12.21 -93.00
CA ARG A 773 -6.94 -13.63 -92.68
C ARG A 773 -8.18 -13.77 -91.79
N SER A 774 -8.84 -14.94 -91.80
CA SER A 774 -9.98 -15.21 -90.92
C SER A 774 -9.60 -15.10 -89.43
N ASP A 775 -10.55 -14.66 -88.59
CA ASP A 775 -10.32 -14.39 -87.15
C ASP A 775 -9.66 -15.55 -86.39
N ASP A 776 -9.88 -16.80 -86.80
CA ASP A 776 -9.30 -18.01 -86.19
C ASP A 776 -7.79 -18.22 -86.45
N GLU A 777 -7.21 -17.54 -87.46
CA GLU A 777 -5.78 -17.66 -87.84
C GLU A 777 -5.00 -16.34 -87.67
N GLN A 778 -5.62 -15.33 -87.04
CA GLN A 778 -5.16 -13.95 -87.11
C GLN A 778 -4.16 -13.58 -86.01
N ILE A 779 -2.94 -13.18 -86.39
CA ILE A 779 -1.97 -12.52 -85.50
C ILE A 779 -1.98 -11.02 -85.82
N LYS A 780 -2.45 -10.18 -84.87
CA LYS A 780 -2.56 -8.72 -85.04
C LYS A 780 -1.45 -7.98 -84.30
N ILE A 781 -0.87 -6.98 -84.96
CA ILE A 781 -0.09 -5.92 -84.30
C ILE A 781 -1.02 -4.70 -84.18
N SER A 782 -1.39 -4.33 -82.95
CA SER A 782 -2.43 -3.34 -82.69
C SER A 782 -1.95 -1.89 -82.70
N GLU A 783 -0.68 -1.64 -82.34
CA GLU A 783 -0.13 -0.29 -82.25
C GLU A 783 1.24 -0.18 -82.92
N TYR A 784 1.35 0.73 -83.88
CA TYR A 784 2.60 1.13 -84.49
C TYR A 784 2.47 2.55 -85.03
N ARG A 785 3.57 3.28 -85.01
CA ARG A 785 3.63 4.66 -85.51
C ARG A 785 4.89 4.86 -86.32
N SER A 786 4.83 5.73 -87.31
CA SER A 786 6.02 6.19 -88.01
C SER A 786 6.46 7.52 -87.43
N ASN A 787 7.74 7.62 -87.06
CA ASN A 787 8.36 8.86 -86.61
C ASN A 787 9.19 9.45 -87.75
N MET A 788 8.91 10.68 -88.14
CA MET A 788 9.57 11.37 -89.25
C MET A 788 10.24 12.63 -88.75
N GLY A 789 11.55 12.72 -88.93
CA GLY A 789 12.33 13.91 -88.63
C GLY A 789 12.21 14.97 -89.72
N ALA A 790 12.58 16.21 -89.39
CA ALA A 790 12.49 17.37 -90.29
C ALA A 790 13.08 17.13 -91.69
N SER A 791 14.21 16.42 -91.79
CA SER A 791 14.90 16.14 -93.06
C SER A 791 14.07 15.38 -94.11
N ILE A 792 13.01 14.66 -93.70
CA ILE A 792 12.10 13.97 -94.61
C ILE A 792 11.24 14.97 -95.39
N PHE A 793 10.87 16.08 -94.74
CA PHE A 793 10.02 17.14 -95.30
C PHE A 793 10.84 18.25 -95.96
N GLU A 794 12.05 18.53 -95.46
CA GLU A 794 12.97 19.49 -96.10
C GLU A 794 13.41 19.05 -97.51
N LYS A 795 13.31 17.75 -97.81
CA LYS A 795 13.56 17.15 -99.13
C LYS A 795 12.26 16.79 -99.87
N GLY A 796 11.13 17.29 -99.39
CA GLY A 796 9.81 17.04 -99.96
C GLY A 796 9.58 17.80 -101.26
N ASP A 797 8.52 17.39 -101.96
CA ASP A 797 8.00 18.03 -103.15
C ASP A 797 7.13 19.25 -102.78
N SER A 798 6.86 20.11 -103.76
CA SER A 798 5.93 21.23 -103.57
C SER A 798 4.47 20.78 -103.65
N LEU A 799 3.57 21.63 -103.14
CA LEU A 799 2.12 21.41 -103.22
C LEU A 799 1.63 21.26 -104.68
N ASP A 800 2.27 21.93 -105.64
CA ASP A 800 1.95 21.78 -107.07
C ASP A 800 2.15 20.34 -107.58
N VAL A 801 3.17 19.63 -107.07
CA VAL A 801 3.43 18.23 -107.43
C VAL A 801 2.30 17.34 -106.93
N LEU A 802 1.80 17.59 -105.71
CA LEU A 802 0.63 16.91 -105.17
C LEU A 802 -0.60 17.14 -106.06
N LEU A 803 -0.89 18.39 -106.39
CA LEU A 803 -2.05 18.77 -107.21
C LEU A 803 -2.00 18.13 -108.59
N ASN A 804 -0.85 18.17 -109.27
CA ASN A 804 -0.68 17.55 -110.59
C ASN A 804 -0.82 16.02 -110.53
N THR A 805 -0.37 15.40 -109.44
CA THR A 805 -0.51 13.95 -109.23
C THR A 805 -1.97 13.55 -109.04
N ILE A 806 -2.69 14.27 -108.18
CA ILE A 806 -4.13 14.07 -107.96
C ILE A 806 -4.90 14.29 -109.27
N GLU A 807 -4.62 15.38 -109.98
CA GLU A 807 -5.26 15.70 -111.26
C GLU A 807 -5.08 14.57 -112.28
N THR A 808 -3.85 14.06 -112.42
CA THR A 808 -3.53 12.95 -113.34
C THR A 808 -4.31 11.69 -112.99
N LYS A 809 -4.40 11.35 -111.69
CA LYS A 809 -5.19 10.20 -111.22
C LYS A 809 -6.68 10.34 -111.48
N ILE A 810 -7.24 11.53 -111.22
CA ILE A 810 -8.64 11.81 -111.49
C ILE A 810 -8.94 11.63 -112.98
N ARG A 811 -8.11 12.21 -113.87
CA ARG A 811 -8.28 12.06 -115.32
C ARG A 811 -8.18 10.60 -115.79
N GLN A 812 -7.24 9.83 -115.24
CA GLN A 812 -7.13 8.39 -115.52
C GLN A 812 -8.39 7.63 -115.09
N LYS A 813 -8.91 7.91 -113.88
CA LYS A 813 -10.08 7.22 -113.35
C LYS A 813 -11.36 7.57 -114.13
N LEU A 814 -11.58 8.85 -114.43
CA LEU A 814 -12.70 9.31 -115.26
C LEU A 814 -12.67 8.67 -116.66
N SER A 815 -11.48 8.53 -117.25
CA SER A 815 -11.31 7.83 -118.54
C SER A 815 -11.69 6.35 -118.44
N SER A 816 -11.29 5.67 -117.35
CA SER A 816 -11.64 4.26 -117.10
C SER A 816 -13.11 4.02 -116.78
N MET A 817 -13.83 5.03 -116.29
CA MET A 817 -15.26 4.98 -115.99
C MET A 817 -16.14 5.26 -117.22
N SER A 818 -15.57 5.90 -118.25
CA SER A 818 -16.23 6.20 -119.52
C SER A 818 -16.11 5.06 -120.55
N SER A 819 -15.41 3.97 -120.18
CA SER A 819 -15.18 2.74 -120.96
C SER A 819 -16.06 1.62 -120.42
#